data_AF-A0A916H1Z3-F1
#
_entry.id   AF-A0A916H1Z3-F1
#
_cell.length_a   1.000
_cell.length_b   1.000
_cell.length_c   1.000
_cell.angle_alpha   90.00
_cell.angle_beta   90.00
_cell.angle_gamma   90.00
#
_symmetry.space_group_name_H-M   'P 1'
#
loop_
_entity.id
_entity.type
_entity.pdbx_description
1 polymer ?
#
loop_
_entity_poly.entity_id
_entity_poly.type
_entity_poly.pdbx_seq_one_letter_code
_entity_poly.pdbx_strand_id
1 'polypeptide(L)'
;MKAVKAKIRNILAGKRFRIAAGLLAAYLAFAYLAVDPLARRVLPWFAENSLASRLQVERVKFDPLRLILRVDDLRLSRPDGSPLASFERLYVNMETSGLFRWAWRFKDIRLTAPQVTLDVAPDGRLNWADLLARLGEDKQEESSSIARVLIDHILIERGNILYEERNRSTPFRAVLQPLGLELDGLSTLPQDRGDYAILARLPEQGGSLKWKGDLGLNPLISSGEVQMEGIRLAKLAEIVRTEANPVNVTDGGLATRFNYRFALVKGDTEPFPQVQIENLGLTLDHVAADLASPVSAQSGIVLEQLRLQLPALSFSRQTETELNFRNLELALQQLSLTQQGSTLFSLNEAAVKGVGFDLAGNRLQVEDVLLREGIINTRRSKDGSIDWQQLAGAFSTGRTEPAVESAMEPEEVSAPVNFAVNRVRLEQWQTSHQDEAFLYPLRLAAKEISLGFSVGNPNGAIEIQSLDSQIAGLVLQSALYPQPVASLAGISLKDGNLSLKDSTFNLSEMVFSGLKAQVLQEAGKPLNWQAVLTPLPSGKAADSAGQPVSAPAWKFGVDRLALENAAVHIEDRTTRTPAIFDIQNASMELQHVSQDLAKPLPVKARLQVKQGGAMEAGGKLALFPMKADLQLKLNDLALRAFSPYINQAALLKLDAGVLRLHGKLALDNAKSLKGQFQGGFSIRQLAISEEATGAPFLAWKEVASDTLKFTLAPNRLQLNELRIVQPAGKFIIHEDGTMNVKRILRQQDAETDQPAGPARAEAGNDSFQVGIERVSIDGADLEFADLTLRPQFGTHINSLSGVINGLSSDPATTAQVELDGKVDEFGSARIRGSVQPFQATDFTDLKLAFQNLEMNRLTPYSGKFAGRKIDSGKLSVDLEYKIKQRQLAGENKFVINKLKLGERVESPDAMSLPLDLAIALLEDSDGLIDLDLPISGSLDDPQFSYGKIIWKAVVNVLTKIVTSPFRALGKLLGADSEKMQDVGFDPGRAELAPQEREKLKTIAEAMSKRPSLTLNLVPAFDPVVDKAALQDLATRRDVLEEMGIRLQADEQPGPVDLTNPKAQSAVERLLKSRTGGGGSLRAVDAVKDYFRKSRPEDLPVYTEKLEQLRATVAVSDEELRQLAQSRTTGMRDYLVNSSGLDASRVAVTEAAKVKGDGKQVNLRMELGVRPGAKTAVPPADPAQPLPPP
;
A
#
# COMPACT_ATOMS: atom_id res chain seq x y z
N MET A 1 29.01 -100.08 65.35
CA MET A 1 30.32 -99.38 65.38
C MET A 1 31.56 -100.28 65.16
N LYS A 2 31.67 -101.50 65.73
CA LYS A 2 32.86 -102.36 65.54
C LYS A 2 33.05 -102.92 64.11
N ALA A 3 31.98 -103.27 63.40
CA ALA A 3 32.07 -103.82 62.04
C ALA A 3 32.58 -102.81 60.99
N VAL A 4 32.32 -101.53 61.20
CA VAL A 4 32.81 -100.45 60.32
C VAL A 4 34.32 -100.27 60.50
N LYS A 5 34.85 -100.42 61.72
CA LYS A 5 36.28 -100.25 62.04
C LYS A 5 37.18 -101.33 61.41
N ALA A 6 36.70 -102.57 61.30
CA ALA A 6 37.43 -103.68 60.68
C ALA A 6 37.47 -103.61 59.14
N LYS A 7 36.36 -103.19 58.52
CA LYS A 7 36.26 -103.04 57.05
C LYS A 7 37.15 -101.90 56.54
N ILE A 8 37.29 -100.82 57.30
CA ILE A 8 38.19 -99.71 57.00
C ILE A 8 39.67 -100.16 57.04
N ARG A 9 40.06 -101.00 58.00
CA ARG A 9 41.46 -101.46 58.15
C ARG A 9 41.96 -102.30 56.97
N ASN A 10 41.10 -103.13 56.37
CA ASN A 10 41.46 -103.92 55.18
C ASN A 10 41.54 -103.10 53.89
N ILE A 11 40.76 -102.03 53.78
CA ILE A 11 40.82 -101.12 52.62
C ILE A 11 42.12 -100.31 52.63
N LEU A 12 42.55 -99.83 53.80
CA LEU A 12 43.78 -99.05 53.98
C LEU A 12 45.08 -99.87 53.77
N ALA A 13 45.03 -101.21 53.82
CA ALA A 13 46.20 -102.08 53.66
C ALA A 13 46.39 -102.65 52.23
N GLY A 14 45.45 -102.43 51.30
CA GLY A 14 45.47 -103.01 49.95
C GLY A 14 46.47 -102.35 48.99
N LYS A 15 47.05 -103.13 48.05
CA LYS A 15 48.00 -102.65 47.02
C LYS A 15 47.46 -101.47 46.20
N ARG A 16 46.16 -101.49 45.87
CA ARG A 16 45.47 -100.38 45.17
C ARG A 16 45.41 -99.10 46.01
N PHE A 17 45.20 -99.21 47.32
CA PHE A 17 45.22 -98.05 48.22
C PHE A 17 46.62 -97.46 48.37
N ARG A 18 47.67 -98.30 48.46
CA ARG A 18 49.07 -97.80 48.51
C ARG A 18 49.51 -97.14 47.20
N ILE A 19 49.11 -97.66 46.04
CA ILE A 19 49.36 -97.03 44.74
C ILE A 19 48.60 -95.70 44.65
N ALA A 20 47.31 -95.67 45.02
CA ALA A 20 46.53 -94.43 45.04
C ALA A 20 47.08 -93.40 46.02
N ALA A 21 47.49 -93.82 47.22
CA ALA A 21 48.11 -92.95 48.23
C ALA A 21 49.51 -92.46 47.78
N GLY A 22 50.29 -93.29 47.10
CA GLY A 22 51.58 -92.92 46.52
C GLY A 22 51.44 -91.97 45.34
N LEU A 23 50.48 -92.19 44.44
CA LEU A 23 50.13 -91.28 43.36
C LEU A 23 49.57 -89.96 43.89
N LEU A 24 48.73 -90.00 44.93
CA LEU A 24 48.25 -88.81 45.62
C LEU A 24 49.40 -88.06 46.29
N ALA A 25 50.31 -88.74 46.99
CA ALA A 25 51.49 -88.12 47.59
C ALA A 25 52.43 -87.53 46.53
N ALA A 26 52.65 -88.21 45.41
CA ALA A 26 53.44 -87.72 44.28
C ALA A 26 52.75 -86.52 43.60
N TYR A 27 51.43 -86.56 43.44
CA TYR A 27 50.62 -85.46 42.92
C TYR A 27 50.67 -84.24 43.85
N LEU A 28 50.51 -84.43 45.16
CA LEU A 28 50.63 -83.35 46.15
C LEU A 28 52.06 -82.79 46.19
N ALA A 29 53.09 -83.65 46.20
CA ALA A 29 54.48 -83.22 46.17
C ALA A 29 54.82 -82.47 44.87
N PHE A 30 54.38 -82.96 43.73
CA PHE A 30 54.53 -82.30 42.44
C PHE A 30 53.83 -80.94 42.43
N ALA A 31 52.57 -80.89 42.87
CA ALA A 31 51.77 -79.67 42.90
C ALA A 31 52.35 -78.58 43.83
N TYR A 32 52.85 -78.95 45.02
CA TYR A 32 53.38 -77.97 45.97
C TYR A 32 54.88 -77.64 45.78
N LEU A 33 55.70 -78.56 45.27
CA LEU A 33 57.17 -78.36 45.15
C LEU A 33 57.66 -78.19 43.71
N ALA A 34 57.03 -78.84 42.73
CA ALA A 34 57.52 -78.84 41.35
C ALA A 34 56.84 -77.79 40.46
N VAL A 35 55.57 -77.43 40.73
CA VAL A 35 54.81 -76.51 39.85
C VAL A 35 55.48 -75.15 39.69
N ASP A 36 55.93 -74.48 40.75
CA ASP A 36 56.59 -73.16 40.64
C ASP A 36 57.89 -73.20 39.81
N PRO A 37 58.91 -74.03 40.16
CA PRO A 37 60.15 -74.08 39.38
C PRO A 37 59.94 -74.62 37.96
N LEU A 38 58.98 -75.52 37.75
CA LEU A 38 58.65 -76.03 36.41
C LEU A 38 57.95 -74.97 35.57
N ALA A 39 56.98 -74.25 36.11
CA ALA A 39 56.26 -73.19 35.38
C ALA A 39 57.22 -72.08 34.95
N ARG A 40 58.16 -71.67 35.81
CA ARG A 40 59.21 -70.70 35.47
C ARG A 40 60.14 -71.14 34.34
N ARG A 41 60.21 -72.45 34.03
CA ARG A 41 61.03 -73.00 32.95
C ARG A 41 60.20 -73.31 31.69
N VAL A 42 59.00 -73.86 31.87
CA VAL A 42 58.12 -74.30 30.77
C VAL A 42 57.39 -73.14 30.13
N LEU A 43 56.89 -72.18 30.89
CA LEU A 43 56.11 -71.07 30.33
C LEU A 43 56.94 -70.18 29.38
N PRO A 44 58.20 -69.79 29.70
CA PRO A 44 59.05 -69.08 28.74
C PRO A 44 59.33 -69.92 27.48
N TRP A 45 59.67 -71.20 27.67
CA TRP A 45 59.94 -72.13 26.56
C TRP A 45 58.74 -72.30 25.63
N PHE A 46 57.53 -72.42 26.19
CA PHE A 46 56.28 -72.56 25.42
C PHE A 46 55.97 -71.27 24.64
N ALA A 47 56.14 -70.11 25.27
CA ALA A 47 55.90 -68.84 24.60
C ALA A 47 56.85 -68.64 23.40
N GLU A 48 58.13 -68.96 23.56
CA GLU A 48 59.15 -68.78 22.50
C GLU A 48 58.92 -69.73 21.32
N ASN A 49 58.56 -70.98 21.60
CA ASN A 49 58.45 -72.01 20.57
C ASN A 49 57.07 -72.11 19.92
N SER A 50 56.00 -71.74 20.62
CA SER A 50 54.62 -71.95 20.16
C SER A 50 53.82 -70.67 19.95
N LEU A 51 54.19 -69.54 20.57
CA LEU A 51 53.42 -68.30 20.53
C LEU A 51 54.18 -67.12 19.90
N ALA A 52 55.37 -67.38 19.34
CA ALA A 52 56.27 -66.35 18.81
C ALA A 52 56.45 -65.16 19.78
N SER A 53 56.56 -65.44 21.09
CA SER A 53 56.52 -64.44 22.16
C SER A 53 57.47 -64.81 23.32
N ARG A 54 57.79 -63.86 24.20
CA ARG A 54 58.53 -64.10 25.44
C ARG A 54 57.60 -63.97 26.63
N LEU A 55 57.66 -64.93 27.55
CA LEU A 55 56.83 -64.95 28.76
C LEU A 55 57.71 -65.04 30.00
N GLN A 56 57.48 -64.14 30.96
CA GLN A 56 58.11 -64.11 32.27
C GLN A 56 57.05 -64.25 33.35
N VAL A 57 57.36 -64.97 34.42
CA VAL A 57 56.44 -65.16 35.55
C VAL A 57 57.22 -65.14 36.87
N GLU A 58 56.76 -64.39 37.87
CA GLU A 58 57.43 -64.36 39.17
C GLU A 58 57.10 -65.59 40.00
N ARG A 59 55.84 -66.00 40.12
CA ARG A 59 55.48 -67.14 40.97
C ARG A 59 54.21 -67.85 40.49
N VAL A 60 54.21 -69.18 40.53
CA VAL A 60 53.04 -70.02 40.25
C VAL A 60 52.79 -70.97 41.40
N LYS A 61 51.63 -70.86 42.05
CA LYS A 61 51.19 -71.78 43.11
C LYS A 61 49.94 -72.51 42.66
N PHE A 62 49.92 -73.83 42.84
CA PHE A 62 48.73 -74.63 42.62
C PHE A 62 48.39 -75.39 43.91
N ASP A 63 47.17 -75.20 44.43
CA ASP A 63 46.61 -76.00 45.51
C ASP A 63 45.84 -77.19 44.90
N PRO A 64 46.41 -78.40 44.91
CA PRO A 64 45.82 -79.59 44.29
C PRO A 64 44.56 -80.11 45.01
N LEU A 65 44.36 -79.77 46.30
CA LEU A 65 43.20 -80.24 47.07
C LEU A 65 41.98 -79.36 46.82
N ARG A 66 42.22 -78.05 46.66
CA ARG A 66 41.17 -77.06 46.38
C ARG A 66 41.04 -76.73 44.89
N LEU A 67 41.94 -77.25 44.05
CA LEU A 67 42.11 -76.91 42.63
C LEU A 67 42.19 -75.39 42.40
N ILE A 68 42.99 -74.71 43.22
CA ILE A 68 43.21 -73.27 43.11
C ILE A 68 44.57 -73.01 42.46
N LEU A 69 44.59 -72.38 41.29
CA LEU A 69 45.79 -71.86 40.64
C LEU A 69 45.96 -70.38 40.96
N ARG A 70 47.17 -69.98 41.36
CA ARG A 70 47.57 -68.58 41.53
C ARG A 70 48.85 -68.32 40.75
N VAL A 71 48.82 -67.31 39.90
CA VAL A 71 49.98 -66.83 39.13
C VAL A 71 50.21 -65.38 39.51
N ASP A 72 51.39 -65.06 40.05
CA ASP A 72 51.80 -63.71 40.42
C ASP A 72 52.82 -63.17 39.39
N ASP A 73 52.64 -61.91 38.99
CA ASP A 73 53.50 -61.10 38.11
C ASP A 73 53.91 -61.81 36.80
N LEU A 74 52.93 -62.01 35.91
CA LEU A 74 53.17 -62.53 34.57
C LEU A 74 53.30 -61.40 33.56
N ARG A 75 54.30 -61.48 32.67
CA ARG A 75 54.53 -60.53 31.58
C ARG A 75 54.76 -61.28 30.28
N LEU A 76 54.01 -60.90 29.25
CA LEU A 76 54.10 -61.37 27.88
C LEU A 76 54.60 -60.22 27.00
N SER A 77 55.66 -60.46 26.26
CA SER A 77 56.25 -59.52 25.31
C SER A 77 56.51 -60.20 23.96
N ARG A 78 56.70 -59.40 22.93
CA ARG A 78 57.20 -59.90 21.64
C ARG A 78 58.65 -60.37 21.76
N PRO A 79 59.19 -61.10 20.76
CA PRO A 79 60.60 -61.51 20.76
C PRO A 79 61.57 -60.33 20.81
N ASP A 80 61.16 -59.16 20.34
CA ASP A 80 61.92 -57.89 20.39
C ASP A 80 61.90 -57.21 21.78
N GLY A 81 61.15 -57.74 22.74
CA GLY A 81 61.05 -57.23 24.11
C GLY A 81 59.94 -56.20 24.35
N SER A 82 59.20 -55.79 23.32
CA SER A 82 58.07 -54.87 23.48
C SER A 82 56.87 -55.57 24.15
N PRO A 83 56.13 -54.88 25.06
CA PRO A 83 55.07 -55.50 25.84
C PRO A 83 53.83 -55.84 25.01
N LEU A 84 53.23 -56.99 25.26
CA LEU A 84 51.93 -57.41 24.72
C LEU A 84 50.86 -57.39 25.81
N ALA A 85 51.08 -58.16 26.89
CA ALA A 85 50.18 -58.21 28.02
C ALA A 85 50.93 -58.47 29.34
N SER A 86 50.39 -58.05 30.47
CA SER A 86 50.89 -58.44 31.79
C SER A 86 49.78 -58.43 32.84
N PHE A 87 50.01 -59.00 34.02
CA PHE A 87 49.11 -58.86 35.16
C PHE A 87 49.84 -59.06 36.49
N GLU A 88 49.35 -58.40 37.56
CA GLU A 88 49.89 -58.57 38.92
C GLU A 88 49.52 -59.94 39.49
N ARG A 89 48.28 -60.38 39.29
CA ARG A 89 47.82 -61.67 39.82
C ARG A 89 46.67 -62.27 39.02
N LEU A 90 46.76 -63.56 38.73
CA LEU A 90 45.67 -64.41 38.26
C LEU A 90 45.33 -65.44 39.35
N TYR A 91 44.06 -65.51 39.73
CA TYR A 91 43.50 -66.50 40.64
C TYR A 91 42.42 -67.31 39.90
N VAL A 92 42.55 -68.63 39.86
CA VAL A 92 41.57 -69.52 39.22
C VAL A 92 41.17 -70.59 40.21
N ASN A 93 39.88 -70.73 40.48
CA ASN A 93 39.30 -71.74 41.36
C ASN A 93 38.45 -72.73 40.55
N MET A 94 38.94 -73.95 40.35
CA MET A 94 38.26 -74.97 39.55
C MET A 94 37.44 -75.92 40.43
N GLU A 95 36.31 -76.41 39.92
CA GLU A 95 35.50 -77.38 40.65
C GLU A 95 35.89 -78.83 40.31
N THR A 96 36.12 -79.65 41.34
CA THR A 96 36.47 -81.08 41.19
C THR A 96 35.33 -81.93 40.61
N SER A 97 34.08 -81.54 40.81
CA SER A 97 32.89 -82.32 40.42
C SER A 97 32.65 -82.34 38.90
N GLY A 98 33.08 -81.29 38.18
CA GLY A 98 32.91 -81.13 36.72
C GLY A 98 33.82 -82.07 35.90
N LEU A 99 34.99 -82.44 36.44
CA LEU A 99 35.95 -83.34 35.81
C LEU A 99 35.38 -84.73 35.51
N PHE A 100 34.36 -85.18 36.25
CA PHE A 100 33.69 -86.47 36.04
C PHE A 100 32.53 -86.39 35.03
N ARG A 101 32.10 -85.18 34.62
CA ARG A 101 30.95 -84.93 33.74
C ARG A 101 31.34 -84.37 32.36
N TRP A 102 32.64 -84.37 32.01
CA TRP A 102 33.17 -83.77 30.77
C TRP A 102 32.74 -82.31 30.57
N ALA A 103 32.60 -81.56 31.68
CA ALA A 103 32.30 -80.14 31.67
C ALA A 103 33.33 -79.39 32.52
N TRP A 104 34.02 -78.43 31.93
CA TRP A 104 35.00 -77.60 32.64
C TRP A 104 34.24 -76.55 33.44
N ARG A 105 34.20 -76.71 34.77
CA ARG A 105 33.52 -75.76 35.66
C ARG A 105 34.51 -74.97 36.51
N PHE A 106 34.45 -73.65 36.40
CA PHE A 106 35.26 -72.70 37.15
C PHE A 106 34.35 -71.92 38.10
N LYS A 107 34.67 -71.90 39.39
CA LYS A 107 33.89 -71.15 40.38
C LYS A 107 34.20 -69.67 40.39
N ASP A 108 35.47 -69.33 40.19
CA ASP A 108 35.95 -67.96 40.34
C ASP A 108 37.25 -67.79 39.56
N ILE A 109 37.29 -66.82 38.65
CA ILE A 109 38.48 -66.39 37.92
C ILE A 109 38.70 -64.91 38.23
N ARG A 110 39.78 -64.57 38.93
CA ARG A 110 40.11 -63.17 39.24
C ARG A 110 41.42 -62.76 38.60
N LEU A 111 41.41 -61.62 37.92
CA LEU A 111 42.58 -61.04 37.28
C LEU A 111 42.80 -59.62 37.82
N THR A 112 43.87 -59.43 38.58
CA THR A 112 44.19 -58.15 39.20
C THR A 112 45.24 -57.41 38.37
N ALA A 113 44.94 -56.15 38.07
CA ALA A 113 45.75 -55.21 37.30
C ALA A 113 46.31 -55.75 35.98
N PRO A 114 45.49 -56.37 35.10
CA PRO A 114 45.96 -56.75 33.78
C PRO A 114 46.29 -55.51 32.94
N GLN A 115 47.33 -55.58 32.14
CA GLN A 115 47.71 -54.56 31.16
C GLN A 115 47.76 -55.20 29.79
N VAL A 116 47.14 -54.59 28.79
CA VAL A 116 47.13 -55.07 27.39
C VAL A 116 47.50 -53.92 26.47
N THR A 117 48.45 -54.14 25.56
CA THR A 117 48.88 -53.17 24.56
C THR A 117 48.47 -53.65 23.17
N LEU A 118 47.66 -52.87 22.47
CA LEU A 118 47.25 -53.05 21.08
C LEU A 118 47.90 -51.94 20.25
N ASP A 119 48.94 -52.26 19.49
CA ASP A 119 49.67 -51.29 18.66
C ASP A 119 49.57 -51.69 17.19
N VAL A 120 49.01 -50.80 16.37
CA VAL A 120 48.94 -50.93 14.91
C VAL A 120 50.09 -50.14 14.31
N ALA A 121 51.04 -50.86 13.71
CA ALA A 121 52.22 -50.28 13.08
C ALA A 121 51.86 -49.48 11.82
N PRO A 122 52.77 -48.63 11.30
CA PRO A 122 52.51 -47.81 10.10
C PRO A 122 52.11 -48.59 8.84
N ASP A 123 52.47 -49.87 8.76
CA ASP A 123 52.08 -50.80 7.68
C ASP A 123 50.70 -51.46 7.91
N GLY A 124 50.00 -51.07 8.97
CA GLY A 124 48.70 -51.61 9.37
C GLY A 124 48.77 -52.94 10.12
N ARG A 125 49.96 -53.49 10.41
CA ARG A 125 50.08 -54.75 11.16
C ARG A 125 49.91 -54.54 12.67
N LEU A 126 49.05 -55.35 13.29
CA LEU A 126 48.86 -55.38 14.74
C LEU A 126 50.03 -56.09 15.45
N ASN A 127 50.51 -55.59 16.58
CA ASN A 127 51.55 -56.21 17.40
C ASN A 127 51.21 -57.65 17.88
N TRP A 128 49.94 -58.05 17.88
CA TRP A 128 49.47 -59.41 18.20
C TRP A 128 49.42 -60.36 17.00
N ALA A 129 49.61 -59.88 15.77
CA ALA A 129 49.32 -60.65 14.55
C ALA A 129 50.12 -61.96 14.48
N ASP A 130 51.41 -61.93 14.80
CA ASP A 130 52.29 -63.11 14.73
C ASP A 130 51.92 -64.17 15.78
N LEU A 131 51.51 -63.74 16.98
CA LEU A 131 51.01 -64.62 18.04
C LEU A 131 49.68 -65.26 17.63
N LEU A 132 48.73 -64.47 17.12
CA LEU A 132 47.40 -64.94 16.72
C LEU A 132 47.47 -65.90 15.52
N ALA A 133 48.35 -65.62 14.54
CA ALA A 133 48.57 -66.52 13.40
C ALA A 133 49.05 -67.90 13.87
N ARG A 134 50.01 -67.94 14.80
CA ARG A 134 50.52 -69.20 15.39
C ARG A 134 49.45 -70.00 16.15
N LEU A 135 48.50 -69.32 16.80
CA LEU A 135 47.37 -69.98 17.48
C LEU A 135 46.35 -70.61 16.49
N GLY A 136 46.35 -70.20 15.22
CA GLY A 136 45.41 -70.65 14.20
C GLY A 136 45.93 -71.73 13.24
N GLU A 137 47.22 -72.02 13.22
CA GLU A 137 47.87 -72.94 12.25
C GLU A 137 47.44 -74.43 12.37
N ASP A 138 46.90 -74.86 13.53
CA ASP A 138 46.67 -76.29 13.84
C ASP A 138 45.19 -76.78 13.75
N LYS A 139 44.28 -76.07 13.07
CA LYS A 139 42.87 -76.52 12.95
C LYS A 139 42.65 -77.55 11.82
N GLN A 140 42.60 -78.84 12.16
CA GLN A 140 42.05 -79.92 11.32
C GLN A 140 40.59 -80.24 11.71
N GLU A 141 39.70 -80.23 10.70
CA GLU A 141 38.27 -80.62 10.62
C GLU A 141 37.30 -80.20 11.75
N GLU A 142 36.25 -79.48 11.37
CA GLU A 142 35.22 -78.90 12.24
C GLU A 142 34.40 -79.95 13.01
N SER A 143 34.64 -80.07 14.31
CA SER A 143 33.67 -80.70 15.22
C SER A 143 32.48 -79.76 15.44
N SER A 144 31.27 -80.21 15.11
CA SER A 144 30.01 -79.44 15.20
C SER A 144 29.50 -79.18 16.63
N SER A 145 30.30 -79.45 17.67
CA SER A 145 29.89 -79.31 19.07
C SER A 145 30.90 -78.47 19.87
N ILE A 146 30.42 -77.35 20.44
CA ILE A 146 31.19 -76.48 21.35
C ILE A 146 31.53 -77.25 22.64
N ALA A 147 32.77 -77.13 23.12
CA ALA A 147 33.21 -77.74 24.37
C ALA A 147 32.40 -77.17 25.56
N ARG A 148 31.94 -78.06 26.46
CA ARG A 148 31.14 -77.66 27.64
C ARG A 148 32.02 -77.01 28.70
N VAL A 149 31.95 -75.70 28.77
CA VAL A 149 32.59 -74.82 29.76
C VAL A 149 31.50 -74.02 30.50
N LEU A 150 31.61 -73.98 31.84
CA LEU A 150 30.80 -73.17 32.75
C LEU A 150 31.74 -72.37 33.66
N ILE A 151 31.52 -71.06 33.76
CA ILE A 151 32.28 -70.17 34.63
C ILE A 151 31.28 -69.40 35.49
N ASP A 152 31.28 -69.68 36.80
CA ASP A 152 30.31 -69.10 37.71
C ASP A 152 30.59 -67.60 37.94
N HIS A 153 31.86 -67.17 38.02
CA HIS A 153 32.24 -65.77 38.23
C HIS A 153 33.64 -65.45 37.65
N ILE A 154 33.74 -64.31 36.95
CA ILE A 154 34.99 -63.71 36.44
C ILE A 154 35.05 -62.26 36.94
N LEU A 155 36.15 -61.88 37.57
CA LEU A 155 36.39 -60.51 38.03
C LEU A 155 37.75 -60.00 37.55
N ILE A 156 37.75 -58.90 36.82
CA ILE A 156 38.93 -58.13 36.45
C ILE A 156 38.94 -56.83 37.26
N GLU A 157 39.97 -56.65 38.06
CA GLU A 157 40.15 -55.46 38.90
C GLU A 157 41.30 -54.61 38.38
N ARG A 158 41.13 -53.29 38.29
CA ARG A 158 42.20 -52.33 37.95
C ARG A 158 42.92 -52.62 36.61
N GLY A 159 42.21 -53.16 35.62
CA GLY A 159 42.79 -53.45 34.30
C GLY A 159 43.14 -52.19 33.50
N ASN A 160 44.10 -52.29 32.59
CA ASN A 160 44.55 -51.20 31.72
C ASN A 160 44.65 -51.71 30.29
N ILE A 161 44.03 -51.01 29.34
CA ILE A 161 44.20 -51.29 27.91
C ILE A 161 44.77 -50.04 27.24
N LEU A 162 45.88 -50.19 26.54
CA LEU A 162 46.47 -49.16 25.69
C LEU A 162 46.26 -49.57 24.23
N TYR A 163 45.60 -48.71 23.45
CA TYR A 163 45.46 -48.83 22.01
C TYR A 163 46.22 -47.69 21.35
N GLU A 164 47.07 -48.00 20.39
CA GLU A 164 47.83 -47.02 19.61
C GLU A 164 47.79 -47.41 18.13
N GLU A 165 47.47 -46.45 17.25
CA GLU A 165 47.31 -46.66 15.82
C GLU A 165 48.17 -45.64 15.06
N ARG A 166 49.21 -46.14 14.38
CA ARG A 166 50.27 -45.33 13.76
C ARG A 166 50.26 -45.38 12.23
N ASN A 167 49.26 -46.01 11.62
CA ASN A 167 49.03 -46.06 10.16
C ASN A 167 48.28 -44.83 9.62
N ARG A 168 48.14 -43.77 10.43
CA ARG A 168 47.46 -42.51 10.10
C ARG A 168 48.45 -41.34 10.04
N SER A 169 48.07 -40.28 9.34
CA SER A 169 48.85 -39.02 9.26
C SER A 169 49.05 -38.36 10.64
N THR A 170 48.07 -38.51 11.53
CA THR A 170 48.16 -38.20 12.97
C THR A 170 47.90 -39.47 13.78
N PRO A 171 48.89 -39.99 14.54
CA PRO A 171 48.70 -41.20 15.34
C PRO A 171 47.54 -41.07 16.32
N PHE A 172 46.69 -42.08 16.40
CA PHE A 172 45.59 -42.13 17.34
C PHE A 172 45.96 -43.00 18.54
N ARG A 173 45.71 -42.51 19.75
CA ARG A 173 46.00 -43.22 21.00
C ARG A 173 44.77 -43.21 21.91
N ALA A 174 44.46 -44.34 22.53
CA ALA A 174 43.37 -44.48 23.48
C ALA A 174 43.78 -45.36 24.66
N VAL A 175 43.41 -44.94 25.87
CA VAL A 175 43.71 -45.67 27.10
C VAL A 175 42.41 -45.94 27.84
N LEU A 176 42.19 -47.17 28.30
CA LEU A 176 41.13 -47.53 29.23
C LEU A 176 41.77 -47.87 30.58
N GLN A 177 41.62 -46.98 31.57
CA GLN A 177 42.25 -47.15 32.89
C GLN A 177 41.50 -46.40 34.02
N PRO A 178 41.14 -47.06 35.13
CA PRO A 178 41.08 -48.51 35.31
C PRO A 178 39.85 -49.11 34.59
N LEU A 179 40.00 -50.33 34.10
CA LEU A 179 38.97 -51.22 33.56
C LEU A 179 38.58 -52.22 34.67
N GLY A 180 37.31 -52.19 35.06
CA GLY A 180 36.66 -53.23 35.83
C GLY A 180 35.76 -54.06 34.91
N LEU A 181 35.84 -55.38 35.02
CA LEU A 181 34.91 -56.30 34.37
C LEU A 181 34.47 -57.34 35.38
N GLU A 182 33.17 -57.48 35.58
CA GLU A 182 32.55 -58.54 36.37
C GLU A 182 31.64 -59.33 35.44
N LEU A 183 31.72 -60.65 35.47
CA LEU A 183 30.90 -61.53 34.66
C LEU A 183 30.49 -62.73 35.50
N ASP A 184 29.19 -63.02 35.52
CA ASP A 184 28.57 -64.07 36.32
C ASP A 184 27.86 -65.07 35.42
N GLY A 185 28.12 -66.37 35.63
CA GLY A 185 27.35 -67.45 34.98
C GLY A 185 27.59 -67.64 33.47
N LEU A 186 28.81 -67.42 32.96
CA LEU A 186 29.13 -67.67 31.56
C LEU A 186 29.12 -69.17 31.24
N SER A 187 28.30 -69.56 30.27
CA SER A 187 28.09 -70.96 29.89
C SER A 187 28.07 -71.14 28.37
N THR A 188 28.54 -72.30 27.94
CA THR A 188 28.49 -72.78 26.55
C THR A 188 27.30 -73.71 26.28
N LEU A 189 26.49 -73.99 27.31
CA LEU A 189 25.27 -74.78 27.17
C LEU A 189 24.21 -74.00 26.37
N PRO A 190 23.37 -74.68 25.56
CA PRO A 190 22.29 -74.03 24.84
C PRO A 190 21.36 -73.27 25.79
N GLN A 191 20.98 -72.04 25.42
CA GLN A 191 20.05 -71.16 26.15
C GLN A 191 20.53 -70.58 27.49
N ASP A 192 21.68 -71.02 28.03
CA ASP A 192 22.25 -70.35 29.21
C ASP A 192 22.74 -68.94 28.85
N ARG A 193 22.60 -68.03 29.82
CA ARG A 193 23.01 -66.62 29.72
C ARG A 193 23.79 -66.25 30.98
N GLY A 194 24.92 -65.58 30.79
CA GLY A 194 25.69 -64.99 31.87
C GLY A 194 25.56 -63.48 31.87
N ASP A 195 25.48 -62.88 33.04
CA ASP A 195 25.45 -61.42 33.20
C ASP A 195 26.88 -60.88 33.15
N TYR A 196 27.08 -59.67 32.63
CA TYR A 196 28.35 -58.98 32.69
C TYR A 196 28.16 -57.48 32.97
N ALA A 197 29.16 -56.87 33.61
CA ALA A 197 29.25 -55.44 33.86
C ALA A 197 30.70 -54.96 33.64
N ILE A 198 30.86 -53.95 32.80
CA ILE A 198 32.12 -53.33 32.43
C ILE A 198 32.07 -51.86 32.84
N LEU A 199 33.10 -51.42 33.56
CA LEU A 199 33.28 -50.04 34.00
C LEU A 199 34.68 -49.58 33.60
N ALA A 200 34.79 -48.54 32.78
CA ALA A 200 36.07 -47.99 32.34
C ALA A 200 36.09 -46.46 32.33
N ARG A 201 37.28 -45.88 32.47
CA ARG A 201 37.54 -44.44 32.21
C ARG A 201 38.47 -44.29 31.02
N LEU A 202 38.25 -43.24 30.23
CA LEU A 202 39.05 -42.90 29.05
C LEU A 202 39.82 -41.60 29.34
N PRO A 203 41.00 -41.63 29.98
CA PRO A 203 41.73 -40.42 30.37
C PRO A 203 42.17 -39.53 29.18
N GLU A 204 42.46 -40.10 28.02
CA GLU A 204 42.93 -39.33 26.86
C GLU A 204 41.78 -38.67 26.08
N GLN A 205 40.66 -39.40 25.91
CA GLN A 205 39.44 -38.92 25.26
C GLN A 205 38.55 -38.12 26.22
N GLY A 206 38.75 -38.25 27.53
CA GLY A 206 37.79 -37.81 28.55
C GLY A 206 36.64 -38.81 28.72
N GLY A 207 36.05 -38.82 29.91
CA GLY A 207 34.78 -39.52 30.16
C GLY A 207 34.86 -40.93 30.74
N SER A 208 33.70 -41.59 30.79
CA SER A 208 33.54 -42.94 31.35
C SER A 208 32.60 -43.80 30.50
N LEU A 209 32.85 -45.11 30.52
CA LEU A 209 32.06 -46.15 29.88
C LEU A 209 31.46 -47.06 30.95
N LYS A 210 30.14 -47.24 30.92
CA LYS A 210 29.42 -48.28 31.66
C LYS A 210 28.70 -49.16 30.67
N TRP A 211 28.95 -50.46 30.72
CA TRP A 211 28.34 -51.41 29.81
C TRP A 211 27.95 -52.66 30.58
N LYS A 212 26.65 -52.94 30.69
CA LYS A 212 26.12 -54.11 31.41
C LYS A 212 25.13 -54.86 30.55
N GLY A 213 24.99 -56.16 30.76
CA GLY A 213 24.04 -56.96 29.99
C GLY A 213 24.19 -58.44 30.24
N ASP A 214 23.62 -59.23 29.34
CA ASP A 214 23.73 -60.68 29.30
C ASP A 214 24.41 -61.16 28.00
N LEU A 215 25.13 -62.26 28.10
CA LEU A 215 25.86 -62.89 27.02
C LEU A 215 25.53 -64.39 26.97
N GLY A 216 25.15 -64.86 25.79
CA GLY A 216 24.99 -66.27 25.46
C GLY A 216 26.00 -66.68 24.39
N LEU A 217 26.67 -67.82 24.57
CA LEU A 217 27.67 -68.31 23.61
C LEU A 217 27.10 -69.36 22.61
N ASN A 218 25.91 -69.90 22.88
CA ASN A 218 25.28 -70.94 22.05
C ASN A 218 23.74 -70.82 22.05
N PRO A 219 23.10 -70.16 21.06
CA PRO A 219 23.73 -69.35 20.01
C PRO A 219 24.36 -68.07 20.58
N LEU A 220 25.22 -67.43 19.78
CA LEU A 220 25.85 -66.15 20.15
C LEU A 220 24.79 -65.05 20.18
N ILE A 221 24.39 -64.65 21.37
CA ILE A 221 23.50 -63.52 21.59
C ILE A 221 24.06 -62.63 22.69
N SER A 222 23.76 -61.34 22.61
CA SER A 222 24.06 -60.42 23.69
C SER A 222 23.01 -59.33 23.73
N SER A 223 22.47 -59.06 24.92
CA SER A 223 21.67 -57.88 25.16
C SER A 223 22.29 -57.06 26.28
N GLY A 224 22.16 -55.75 26.22
CA GLY A 224 22.76 -54.90 27.23
C GLY A 224 22.43 -53.43 27.07
N GLU A 225 22.86 -52.67 28.07
CA GLU A 225 22.78 -51.22 28.14
C GLU A 225 24.21 -50.66 28.10
N VAL A 226 24.43 -49.74 27.17
CA VAL A 226 25.69 -49.00 27.02
C VAL A 226 25.42 -47.54 27.40
N GLN A 227 26.27 -46.99 28.27
CA GLN A 227 26.26 -45.59 28.68
C GLN A 227 27.68 -45.03 28.60
N MET A 228 27.85 -43.96 27.83
CA MET A 228 29.09 -43.19 27.73
C MET A 228 28.81 -41.74 28.12
N GLU A 229 29.64 -41.15 28.96
CA GLU A 229 29.47 -39.78 29.46
C GLU A 229 30.79 -39.03 29.48
N GLY A 230 30.78 -37.76 29.04
CA GLY A 230 31.91 -36.85 29.15
C GLY A 230 33.04 -37.09 28.14
N ILE A 231 32.74 -37.70 26.99
CA ILE A 231 33.72 -37.91 25.91
C ILE A 231 33.97 -36.57 25.21
N ARG A 232 35.24 -36.15 25.06
CA ARG A 232 35.57 -34.87 24.41
C ARG A 232 35.47 -35.01 22.89
N LEU A 233 34.60 -34.21 22.28
CA LEU A 233 34.35 -34.23 20.84
C LEU A 233 35.57 -33.86 20.01
N ALA A 234 36.40 -32.92 20.45
CA ALA A 234 37.65 -32.55 19.78
C ALA A 234 38.59 -33.76 19.59
N LYS A 235 38.59 -34.72 20.53
CA LYS A 235 39.38 -35.95 20.44
C LYS A 235 38.76 -37.02 19.55
N LEU A 236 37.44 -37.05 19.43
CA LEU A 236 36.77 -37.89 18.44
C LEU A 236 36.91 -37.33 17.02
N ALA A 237 36.95 -36.00 16.86
CA ALA A 237 37.14 -35.36 15.57
C ALA A 237 38.48 -35.73 14.91
N GLU A 238 39.52 -36.04 15.69
CA GLU A 238 40.80 -36.59 15.19
C GLU A 238 40.63 -37.91 14.42
N ILE A 239 39.58 -38.70 14.73
CA ILE A 239 39.27 -39.95 14.04
C ILE A 239 38.61 -39.70 12.67
N VAL A 240 37.82 -38.62 12.55
CA VAL A 240 36.94 -38.34 11.42
C VAL A 240 37.56 -37.33 10.43
N ARG A 241 38.71 -36.74 10.76
CA ARG A 241 39.41 -35.78 9.88
C ARG A 241 39.82 -36.43 8.55
N THR A 242 39.02 -36.18 7.52
CA THR A 242 39.40 -36.32 6.12
C THR A 242 39.99 -35.00 5.62
N GLU A 243 40.88 -35.03 4.62
CA GLU A 243 41.55 -33.83 4.08
C GLU A 243 40.59 -32.75 3.51
N ALA A 244 39.28 -33.05 3.43
CA ALA A 244 38.25 -32.21 2.83
C ALA A 244 37.23 -31.59 3.81
N ASN A 245 37.39 -31.73 5.14
CA ASN A 245 36.43 -31.18 6.10
C ASN A 245 36.78 -29.72 6.49
N PRO A 246 35.94 -28.71 6.16
CA PRO A 246 36.20 -27.32 6.50
C PRO A 246 35.87 -26.98 7.97
N VAL A 247 35.27 -27.89 8.74
CA VAL A 247 34.88 -27.65 10.13
C VAL A 247 35.88 -28.32 11.08
N ASN A 248 36.52 -27.52 11.92
CA ASN A 248 37.46 -27.99 12.94
C ASN A 248 36.86 -27.87 14.35
N VAL A 249 36.36 -28.97 14.91
CA VAL A 249 35.79 -29.00 16.27
C VAL A 249 36.89 -28.80 17.31
N THR A 250 36.80 -27.74 18.11
CA THR A 250 37.77 -27.35 19.13
C THR A 250 37.35 -27.74 20.54
N ASP A 251 36.05 -27.79 20.83
CA ASP A 251 35.52 -28.19 22.14
C ASP A 251 34.14 -28.89 22.03
N GLY A 252 33.73 -29.53 23.12
CA GLY A 252 32.39 -30.09 23.32
C GLY A 252 32.40 -31.47 23.98
N GLY A 253 31.32 -31.80 24.68
CA GLY A 253 31.12 -33.08 25.35
C GLY A 253 30.10 -33.95 24.63
N LEU A 254 30.36 -35.25 24.54
CA LEU A 254 29.43 -36.27 24.06
C LEU A 254 28.99 -37.15 25.23
N ALA A 255 27.69 -37.35 25.34
CA ALA A 255 27.11 -38.43 26.12
C ALA A 255 26.15 -39.24 25.24
N THR A 256 26.11 -40.56 25.46
CA THR A 256 25.18 -41.44 24.76
C THR A 256 24.75 -42.58 25.64
N ARG A 257 23.49 -43.00 25.49
CA ARG A 257 22.90 -44.15 26.16
C ARG A 257 22.02 -44.89 25.18
N PHE A 258 22.17 -46.21 25.11
CA PHE A 258 21.30 -47.05 24.31
C PHE A 258 21.25 -48.47 24.85
N ASN A 259 20.15 -49.14 24.58
CA ASN A 259 20.03 -50.57 24.77
C ASN A 259 20.31 -51.24 23.43
N TYR A 260 21.00 -52.38 23.43
CA TYR A 260 21.18 -53.16 22.22
C TYR A 260 20.75 -54.61 22.44
N ARG A 261 20.34 -55.25 21.35
CA ARG A 261 20.18 -56.69 21.23
C ARG A 261 20.90 -57.14 19.98
N PHE A 262 21.88 -58.00 20.17
CA PHE A 262 22.63 -58.66 19.13
C PHE A 262 22.28 -60.15 19.14
N ALA A 263 21.97 -60.70 17.97
CA ALA A 263 21.83 -62.14 17.81
C ALA A 263 22.45 -62.58 16.49
N LEU A 264 23.22 -63.66 16.54
CA LEU A 264 23.65 -64.37 15.34
C LEU A 264 22.60 -65.42 15.00
N VAL A 265 21.70 -65.10 14.07
CA VAL A 265 20.56 -65.95 13.70
C VAL A 265 21.02 -66.99 12.68
N LYS A 266 20.57 -68.24 12.83
CA LYS A 266 20.87 -69.31 11.89
C LYS A 266 20.04 -69.11 10.61
N GLY A 267 20.69 -68.77 9.50
CA GLY A 267 20.07 -68.73 8.17
C GLY A 267 20.08 -70.09 7.47
N ASP A 268 19.51 -70.12 6.25
CA ASP A 268 19.40 -71.34 5.43
C ASP A 268 20.76 -71.85 4.90
N THR A 269 21.73 -70.95 4.69
CA THR A 269 23.09 -71.26 4.20
C THR A 269 24.17 -70.89 5.21
N GLU A 270 24.11 -69.69 5.78
CA GLU A 270 25.05 -69.17 6.79
C GLU A 270 24.32 -68.39 7.90
N PRO A 271 24.87 -68.36 9.12
CA PRO A 271 24.34 -67.51 10.17
C PRO A 271 24.58 -66.02 9.86
N PHE A 272 23.57 -65.17 10.11
CA PHE A 272 23.64 -63.73 9.84
C PHE A 272 23.37 -62.90 11.10
N PRO A 273 23.96 -61.70 11.22
CA PRO A 273 23.78 -60.84 12.39
C PRO A 273 22.47 -60.06 12.31
N GLN A 274 21.77 -60.00 13.43
CA GLN A 274 20.69 -59.05 13.68
C GLN A 274 21.07 -58.13 14.83
N VAL A 275 20.88 -56.82 14.63
CA VAL A 275 21.13 -55.79 15.64
C VAL A 275 19.88 -54.95 15.80
N GLN A 276 19.39 -54.84 17.03
CA GLN A 276 18.37 -53.89 17.42
C GLN A 276 18.96 -52.92 18.43
N ILE A 277 18.83 -51.62 18.19
CA ILE A 277 19.18 -50.58 19.15
C ILE A 277 17.88 -49.93 19.60
N GLU A 278 17.61 -49.91 20.91
CA GLU A 278 16.43 -49.31 21.52
C GLU A 278 16.83 -48.12 22.41
N ASN A 279 16.01 -47.08 22.44
CA ASN A 279 16.19 -45.89 23.27
C ASN A 279 17.57 -45.22 23.10
N LEU A 280 18.05 -45.07 21.86
CA LEU A 280 19.29 -44.36 21.58
C LEU A 280 19.10 -42.87 21.87
N GLY A 281 19.69 -42.41 22.97
CA GLY A 281 19.82 -41.01 23.31
C GLY A 281 21.27 -40.56 23.13
N LEU A 282 21.49 -39.51 22.36
CA LEU A 282 22.80 -38.87 22.18
C LEU A 282 22.67 -37.39 22.52
N THR A 283 23.57 -36.86 23.33
CA THR A 283 23.68 -35.43 23.62
C THR A 283 25.09 -34.94 23.32
N LEU A 284 25.18 -33.82 22.59
CA LEU A 284 26.38 -33.02 22.45
C LEU A 284 26.17 -31.73 23.23
N ASP A 285 27.08 -31.40 24.14
CA ASP A 285 27.00 -30.20 24.98
C ASP A 285 28.21 -29.28 24.70
N HIS A 286 27.97 -27.97 24.63
CA HIS A 286 28.96 -26.90 24.42
C HIS A 286 29.92 -27.14 23.25
N VAL A 287 29.39 -27.44 22.07
CA VAL A 287 30.20 -27.68 20.87
C VAL A 287 30.72 -26.35 20.32
N ALA A 288 32.04 -26.24 20.20
CA ALA A 288 32.71 -25.12 19.54
C ALA A 288 33.53 -25.63 18.36
N ALA A 289 33.47 -24.94 17.23
CA ALA A 289 34.23 -25.28 16.03
C ALA A 289 34.69 -24.04 15.27
N ASP A 290 35.89 -24.11 14.69
CA ASP A 290 36.42 -23.10 13.79
C ASP A 290 36.20 -23.53 12.34
N LEU A 291 35.86 -22.59 11.47
CA LEU A 291 35.79 -22.82 10.03
C LEU A 291 37.16 -22.56 9.39
N ALA A 292 37.68 -23.53 8.65
CA ALA A 292 38.89 -23.41 7.86
C ALA A 292 38.64 -22.45 6.69
N SER A 293 39.04 -21.19 6.86
CA SER A 293 38.93 -20.16 5.82
C SER A 293 40.29 -19.93 5.12
N PRO A 294 40.33 -19.84 3.77
CA PRO A 294 41.54 -19.46 3.03
C PRO A 294 41.94 -17.99 3.24
N VAL A 295 41.07 -17.18 3.85
CA VAL A 295 41.31 -15.78 4.24
C VAL A 295 41.31 -15.73 5.77
N SER A 296 42.24 -15.01 6.38
CA SER A 296 42.60 -15.00 7.82
C SER A 296 41.52 -14.60 8.86
N ALA A 297 40.24 -14.90 8.64
CA ALA A 297 39.12 -14.47 9.46
C ALA A 297 38.68 -15.58 10.44
N GLN A 298 38.83 -15.31 11.74
CA GLN A 298 38.24 -16.09 12.84
C GLN A 298 36.73 -16.20 12.63
N SER A 299 36.29 -17.35 12.12
CA SER A 299 34.87 -17.68 11.95
C SER A 299 34.58 -18.89 12.83
N GLY A 300 33.70 -18.71 13.81
CA GLY A 300 33.41 -19.70 14.83
C GLY A 300 31.95 -20.12 14.80
N ILE A 301 31.71 -21.42 14.95
CA ILE A 301 30.41 -22.02 15.21
C ILE A 301 30.37 -22.40 16.68
N VAL A 302 29.32 -21.98 17.38
CA VAL A 302 29.04 -22.39 18.75
C VAL A 302 27.64 -22.97 18.82
N LEU A 303 27.50 -24.09 19.53
CA LEU A 303 26.26 -24.81 19.73
C LEU A 303 26.19 -25.24 21.20
N GLU A 304 25.18 -24.78 21.93
CA GLU A 304 25.04 -25.10 23.36
C GLU A 304 24.65 -26.57 23.58
N GLN A 305 23.65 -27.06 22.85
CA GLN A 305 23.21 -28.44 22.98
C GLN A 305 22.62 -29.01 21.68
N LEU A 306 23.01 -30.23 21.32
CA LEU A 306 22.34 -31.07 20.33
C LEU A 306 21.89 -32.36 21.00
N ARG A 307 20.60 -32.69 20.91
CA ARG A 307 20.03 -33.93 21.38
C ARG A 307 19.44 -34.72 20.22
N LEU A 308 19.80 -35.99 20.13
CA LEU A 308 19.19 -36.96 19.23
C LEU A 308 18.53 -38.05 20.08
N GLN A 309 17.28 -38.36 19.76
CA GLN A 309 16.53 -39.47 20.36
C GLN A 309 15.99 -40.37 19.25
N LEU A 310 16.29 -41.65 19.35
CA LEU A 310 15.81 -42.66 18.43
C LEU A 310 15.24 -43.86 19.21
N PRO A 311 13.90 -44.09 19.16
CA PRO A 311 13.26 -45.14 19.94
C PRO A 311 13.72 -46.54 19.57
N ALA A 312 13.84 -46.83 18.27
CA ALA A 312 14.27 -48.13 17.78
C ALA A 312 14.96 -47.99 16.41
N LEU A 313 16.07 -48.72 16.25
CA LEU A 313 16.80 -48.92 15.01
C LEU A 313 16.97 -50.43 14.82
N SER A 314 16.50 -50.96 13.71
CA SER A 314 16.71 -52.36 13.34
C SER A 314 17.65 -52.45 12.14
N PHE A 315 18.67 -53.30 12.27
CA PHE A 315 19.58 -53.68 11.21
C PHE A 315 19.55 -55.20 11.03
N SER A 316 19.34 -55.66 9.81
CA SER A 316 19.39 -57.07 9.41
C SER A 316 20.10 -57.22 8.08
N ARG A 317 20.89 -58.29 7.93
CA ARG A 317 21.62 -58.60 6.70
C ARG A 317 21.36 -60.04 6.29
N GLN A 318 20.14 -60.31 5.84
CA GLN A 318 19.69 -61.65 5.45
C GLN A 318 20.02 -61.97 3.97
N THR A 319 19.74 -61.03 3.07
CA THR A 319 20.04 -61.11 1.62
C THR A 319 20.54 -59.77 1.08
N GLU A 320 19.86 -58.68 1.46
CA GLU A 320 20.28 -57.29 1.28
C GLU A 320 20.35 -56.59 2.65
N THR A 321 20.98 -55.42 2.71
CA THR A 321 21.08 -54.63 3.95
C THR A 321 19.76 -53.91 4.20
N GLU A 322 19.02 -54.32 5.24
CA GLU A 322 17.80 -53.63 5.67
C GLU A 322 18.10 -52.73 6.86
N LEU A 323 17.92 -51.41 6.66
CA LEU A 323 18.01 -50.40 7.71
C LEU A 323 16.66 -49.67 7.81
N ASN A 324 16.01 -49.74 8.97
CA ASN A 324 14.72 -49.11 9.18
C ASN A 324 14.67 -48.43 10.56
N PHE A 325 14.18 -47.19 10.59
CA PHE A 325 13.91 -46.47 11.83
C PHE A 325 12.72 -45.53 11.68
N ARG A 326 12.05 -45.25 12.80
CA ARG A 326 10.90 -44.34 12.89
C ARG A 326 10.99 -43.48 14.13
N ASN A 327 10.33 -42.33 14.08
CA ASN A 327 10.22 -41.39 15.19
C ASN A 327 11.59 -40.92 15.73
N LEU A 328 12.56 -40.71 14.84
CA LEU A 328 13.79 -40.04 15.22
C LEU A 328 13.48 -38.55 15.48
N GLU A 329 13.93 -38.07 16.63
CA GLU A 329 13.83 -36.68 17.04
C GLU A 329 15.23 -36.08 17.15
N LEU A 330 15.39 -34.89 16.57
CA LEU A 330 16.58 -34.06 16.69
C LEU A 330 16.17 -32.74 17.32
N ALA A 331 16.87 -32.28 18.34
CA ALA A 331 16.69 -30.97 18.94
C ALA A 331 18.04 -30.28 19.09
N LEU A 332 18.11 -29.03 18.68
CA LEU A 332 19.28 -28.16 18.71
C LEU A 332 18.93 -26.91 19.49
N GLN A 333 19.85 -26.44 20.34
CA GLN A 333 19.68 -25.25 21.15
C GLN A 333 20.88 -24.31 21.01
N GLN A 334 20.60 -23.03 20.81
CA GLN A 334 21.56 -21.92 20.74
C GLN A 334 22.72 -22.18 19.77
N LEU A 335 22.39 -22.31 18.49
CA LEU A 335 23.39 -22.29 17.42
C LEU A 335 23.74 -20.85 17.09
N SER A 336 25.03 -20.53 17.00
CA SER A 336 25.51 -19.24 16.53
C SER A 336 26.68 -19.41 15.57
N LEU A 337 26.68 -18.57 14.53
CA LEU A 337 27.75 -18.44 13.56
C LEU A 337 28.27 -17.01 13.62
N THR A 338 29.54 -16.88 13.97
CA THR A 338 30.23 -15.60 14.07
C THR A 338 31.33 -15.50 13.02
N GLN A 339 31.52 -14.29 12.49
CA GLN A 339 32.64 -13.96 11.62
C GLN A 339 33.22 -12.62 12.08
N GLN A 340 34.52 -12.58 12.36
CA GLN A 340 35.22 -11.36 12.82
C GLN A 340 34.56 -10.72 14.07
N GLY A 341 34.07 -11.56 15.00
CA GLY A 341 33.41 -11.11 16.23
C GLY A 341 31.96 -10.62 16.05
N SER A 342 31.41 -10.61 14.83
CA SER A 342 30.02 -10.26 14.55
C SER A 342 29.18 -11.51 14.30
N THR A 343 27.94 -11.55 14.81
CA THR A 343 27.00 -12.67 14.58
C THR A 343 26.33 -12.52 13.22
N LEU A 344 26.59 -13.45 12.31
CA LEU A 344 25.92 -13.53 11.00
C LEU A 344 24.58 -14.26 11.11
N PHE A 345 24.57 -15.32 11.92
CA PHE A 345 23.40 -16.14 12.14
C PHE A 345 23.35 -16.64 13.57
N SER A 346 22.16 -16.63 14.16
CA SER A 346 21.90 -17.33 15.40
C SER A 346 20.53 -18.00 15.34
N LEU A 347 20.38 -19.14 16.01
CA LEU A 347 19.14 -19.88 16.11
C LEU A 347 19.00 -20.39 17.54
N ASN A 348 17.98 -19.94 18.26
CA ASN A 348 17.77 -20.34 19.65
C ASN A 348 17.32 -21.80 19.76
N GLU A 349 16.40 -22.24 18.90
CA GLU A 349 15.85 -23.59 18.94
C GLU A 349 15.62 -24.12 17.52
N ALA A 350 16.07 -25.35 17.27
CA ALA A 350 15.73 -26.13 16.08
C ALA A 350 15.24 -27.50 16.52
N ALA A 351 14.13 -27.99 16.00
CA ALA A 351 13.63 -29.33 16.28
C ALA A 351 13.14 -29.99 15.00
N VAL A 352 13.52 -31.26 14.80
CA VAL A 352 13.01 -32.13 13.75
C VAL A 352 12.38 -33.33 14.44
N LYS A 353 11.09 -33.58 14.20
CA LYS A 353 10.33 -34.65 14.85
C LYS A 353 9.77 -35.62 13.82
N GLY A 354 9.61 -36.87 14.25
CA GLY A 354 8.97 -37.89 13.44
C GLY A 354 9.76 -38.29 12.20
N VAL A 355 11.10 -38.23 12.23
CA VAL A 355 11.91 -38.66 11.08
C VAL A 355 11.83 -40.18 10.96
N GLY A 356 11.43 -40.66 9.78
CA GLY A 356 11.40 -42.07 9.43
C GLY A 356 12.08 -42.29 8.08
N PHE A 357 12.91 -43.33 8.00
CA PHE A 357 13.60 -43.71 6.77
C PHE A 357 13.43 -45.21 6.54
N ASP A 358 12.95 -45.54 5.35
CA ASP A 358 12.80 -46.90 4.85
C ASP A 358 13.69 -47.09 3.63
N LEU A 359 14.82 -47.78 3.82
CA LEU A 359 15.81 -48.02 2.79
C LEU A 359 15.26 -48.88 1.64
N ALA A 360 14.41 -49.87 1.96
CA ALA A 360 13.81 -50.76 0.96
C ALA A 360 12.82 -50.02 0.04
N GLY A 361 12.10 -49.03 0.58
CA GLY A 361 11.19 -48.18 -0.17
C GLY A 361 11.79 -46.87 -0.71
N ASN A 362 13.08 -46.63 -0.46
CA ASN A 362 13.79 -45.38 -0.72
C ASN A 362 12.98 -44.12 -0.31
N ARG A 363 12.37 -44.18 0.89
CA ARG A 363 11.42 -43.17 1.36
C ARG A 363 11.88 -42.52 2.66
N LEU A 364 11.89 -41.18 2.66
CA LEU A 364 12.17 -40.34 3.82
C LEU A 364 10.89 -39.58 4.22
N GLN A 365 10.49 -39.64 5.47
CA GLN A 365 9.37 -38.86 6.00
C GLN A 365 9.81 -38.05 7.20
N VAL A 366 9.33 -36.81 7.29
CA VAL A 366 9.55 -35.90 8.41
C VAL A 366 8.21 -35.27 8.79
N GLU A 367 7.80 -35.38 10.05
CA GLU A 367 6.49 -34.87 10.49
C GLU A 367 6.51 -33.35 10.73
N ASP A 368 7.50 -32.85 11.44
CA ASP A 368 7.59 -31.42 11.80
C ASP A 368 9.06 -30.98 11.86
N VAL A 369 9.36 -29.87 11.19
CA VAL A 369 10.61 -29.12 11.30
C VAL A 369 10.26 -27.75 11.88
N LEU A 370 10.71 -27.48 13.11
CA LEU A 370 10.49 -26.21 13.80
C LEU A 370 11.82 -25.50 13.99
N LEU A 371 11.90 -24.24 13.55
CA LEU A 371 13.04 -23.36 13.77
C LEU A 371 12.55 -22.07 14.43
N ARG A 372 12.99 -21.79 15.66
CA ARG A 372 12.46 -20.67 16.47
C ARG A 372 13.54 -19.67 16.84
N GLU A 373 13.17 -18.39 16.79
CA GLU A 373 14.01 -17.25 17.17
C GLU A 373 15.34 -17.22 16.39
N GLY A 374 15.26 -17.40 15.07
CA GLY A 374 16.40 -17.24 14.18
C GLY A 374 16.71 -15.77 13.89
N ILE A 375 17.98 -15.38 13.88
CA ILE A 375 18.43 -14.04 13.47
C ILE A 375 19.36 -14.22 12.28
N ILE A 376 19.09 -13.50 11.19
CA ILE A 376 19.96 -13.44 10.01
C ILE A 376 20.40 -11.98 9.81
N ASN A 377 21.71 -11.76 9.78
CA ASN A 377 22.28 -10.47 9.37
C ASN A 377 22.95 -10.61 8.02
N THR A 378 22.73 -9.65 7.14
CA THR A 378 23.35 -9.62 5.80
C THR A 378 23.85 -8.21 5.50
N ARG A 379 25.02 -8.11 4.90
CA ARG A 379 25.60 -6.84 4.46
C ARG A 379 26.11 -6.98 3.04
N ARG A 380 25.65 -6.08 2.16
CA ARG A 380 26.19 -5.89 0.82
C ARG A 380 27.15 -4.70 0.84
N SER A 381 28.41 -4.97 0.50
CA SER A 381 29.48 -3.98 0.42
C SER A 381 29.36 -3.11 -0.84
N LYS A 382 30.10 -1.99 -0.89
CA LYS A 382 30.13 -1.05 -2.03
C LYS A 382 30.58 -1.69 -3.35
N ASP A 383 31.38 -2.75 -3.29
CA ASP A 383 31.84 -3.53 -4.45
C ASP A 383 30.79 -4.57 -4.92
N GLY A 384 29.64 -4.62 -4.24
CA GLY A 384 28.56 -5.54 -4.53
C GLY A 384 28.71 -6.93 -3.89
N SER A 385 29.81 -7.20 -3.18
CA SER A 385 30.02 -8.46 -2.45
C SER A 385 29.09 -8.57 -1.24
N ILE A 386 28.62 -9.78 -0.94
CA ILE A 386 27.79 -10.09 0.24
C ILE A 386 28.65 -10.85 1.24
N ASP A 387 28.60 -10.49 2.52
CA ASP A 387 29.32 -11.15 3.62
C ASP A 387 29.20 -12.69 3.61
N TRP A 388 28.00 -13.23 3.37
CA TRP A 388 27.75 -14.67 3.24
C TRP A 388 28.52 -15.36 2.09
N GLN A 389 28.92 -14.63 1.03
CA GLN A 389 29.69 -15.21 -0.09
C GLN A 389 31.12 -15.60 0.32
N GLN A 390 31.68 -14.94 1.34
CA GLN A 390 33.01 -15.25 1.84
C GLN A 390 33.05 -16.60 2.56
N LEU A 391 31.94 -17.02 3.18
CA LEU A 391 31.80 -18.34 3.82
C LEU A 391 31.68 -19.47 2.78
N ALA A 392 31.04 -19.22 1.64
CA ALA A 392 30.85 -20.23 0.60
C ALA A 392 32.18 -20.76 0.02
N GLY A 393 33.23 -19.92 0.01
CA GLY A 393 34.58 -20.30 -0.40
C GLY A 393 35.21 -21.38 0.48
N ALA A 394 34.84 -21.48 1.77
CA ALA A 394 35.34 -22.52 2.67
C ALA A 394 34.77 -23.92 2.34
N PHE A 395 33.60 -23.98 1.69
CA PHE A 395 32.95 -25.24 1.32
C PHE A 395 33.21 -25.64 -0.14
N SER A 396 33.89 -24.81 -0.94
CA SER A 396 34.15 -25.07 -2.37
C SER A 396 35.50 -25.72 -2.65
N THR A 397 36.44 -25.72 -1.69
CA THR A 397 37.83 -26.20 -1.86
C THR A 397 37.99 -27.72 -1.88
N GLY A 398 36.91 -28.50 -1.74
CA GLY A 398 36.94 -29.97 -1.72
C GLY A 398 36.66 -30.68 -3.05
N ARG A 399 36.37 -29.97 -4.15
CA ARG A 399 36.16 -30.59 -5.48
C ARG A 399 37.40 -30.48 -6.35
N THR A 400 38.44 -31.25 -6.03
CA THR A 400 39.37 -31.71 -7.06
C THR A 400 38.74 -32.96 -7.65
N GLU A 401 38.08 -32.78 -8.80
CA GLU A 401 37.61 -33.90 -9.62
C GLU A 401 38.86 -34.72 -10.01
N PRO A 402 38.99 -36.00 -9.60
CA PRO A 402 40.05 -36.82 -10.15
C PRO A 402 39.70 -37.02 -11.63
N ALA A 403 40.59 -36.55 -12.50
CA ALA A 403 40.53 -36.88 -13.92
C ALA A 403 40.78 -38.40 -14.06
N VAL A 404 39.70 -39.18 -13.98
CA VAL A 404 39.69 -40.60 -14.33
C VAL A 404 39.15 -40.69 -15.74
N GLU A 405 40.07 -40.94 -16.65
CA GLU A 405 39.84 -41.24 -18.05
C GLU A 405 39.20 -42.64 -18.17
N SER A 406 37.90 -42.64 -18.47
CA SER A 406 37.15 -43.60 -19.31
C SER A 406 36.93 -45.06 -18.88
N ALA A 407 35.66 -45.46 -19.09
CA ALA A 407 35.11 -46.81 -19.29
C ALA A 407 34.72 -47.63 -18.04
N MET A 408 33.63 -47.20 -17.39
CA MET A 408 32.68 -48.12 -16.79
C MET A 408 31.30 -47.84 -17.41
N GLU A 409 30.59 -48.91 -17.77
CA GLU A 409 29.20 -48.86 -18.26
C GLU A 409 28.32 -48.07 -17.27
N PRO A 410 27.26 -47.39 -17.74
CA PRO A 410 26.37 -46.65 -16.87
C PRO A 410 25.62 -47.66 -15.98
N GLU A 411 26.15 -47.90 -14.78
CA GLU A 411 25.41 -48.53 -13.70
C GLU A 411 24.13 -47.72 -13.48
N GLU A 412 23.02 -48.44 -13.34
CA GLU A 412 21.67 -47.90 -13.21
C GLU A 412 21.64 -46.76 -12.18
N VAL A 413 21.26 -45.57 -12.64
CA VAL A 413 21.04 -44.41 -11.78
C VAL A 413 19.96 -44.80 -10.76
N SER A 414 20.40 -45.10 -9.53
CA SER A 414 19.50 -45.43 -8.43
C SER A 414 18.38 -44.38 -8.35
N ALA A 415 17.12 -44.82 -8.34
CA ALA A 415 15.97 -43.92 -8.32
C ALA A 415 16.11 -42.87 -7.19
N PRO A 416 15.70 -41.60 -7.42
CA PRO A 416 15.81 -40.56 -6.41
C PRO A 416 14.99 -40.89 -5.16
N VAL A 417 15.53 -40.57 -3.98
CA VAL A 417 14.85 -40.75 -2.69
C VAL A 417 13.54 -39.96 -2.70
N ASN A 418 12.42 -40.62 -2.42
CA ASN A 418 11.13 -39.96 -2.24
C ASN A 418 11.06 -39.40 -0.81
N PHE A 419 11.04 -38.08 -0.65
CA PHE A 419 10.91 -37.42 0.63
C PHE A 419 9.62 -36.61 0.76
N ALA A 420 9.09 -36.56 1.98
CA ALA A 420 7.99 -35.68 2.35
C ALA A 420 8.23 -35.09 3.75
N VAL A 421 8.16 -33.77 3.84
CA VAL A 421 8.18 -33.00 5.07
C VAL A 421 6.79 -32.39 5.24
N ASN A 422 6.01 -32.94 6.17
CA ASN A 422 4.60 -32.57 6.34
C ASN A 422 4.44 -31.13 6.82
N ARG A 423 5.40 -30.64 7.62
CA ARG A 423 5.36 -29.29 8.18
C ARG A 423 6.75 -28.74 8.43
N VAL A 424 7.01 -27.56 7.90
CA VAL A 424 8.18 -26.72 8.20
C VAL A 424 7.64 -25.41 8.77
N ARG A 425 8.16 -25.01 9.94
CA ARG A 425 7.78 -23.79 10.65
C ARG A 425 9.02 -22.99 11.04
N LEU A 426 9.07 -21.75 10.61
CA LEU A 426 9.96 -20.73 11.14
C LEU A 426 9.10 -19.82 12.02
N GLU A 427 9.49 -19.63 13.28
CA GLU A 427 8.75 -18.83 14.25
C GLU A 427 9.65 -17.72 14.83
N GLN A 428 9.15 -16.49 14.85
CA GLN A 428 9.82 -15.34 15.48
C GLN A 428 11.21 -15.02 14.93
N TRP A 429 11.40 -15.21 13.63
CA TRP A 429 12.67 -14.89 12.98
C TRP A 429 12.86 -13.39 12.81
N GLN A 430 14.11 -12.93 12.85
CA GLN A 430 14.49 -11.54 12.66
C GLN A 430 15.53 -11.44 11.55
N THR A 431 15.48 -10.36 10.79
CA THR A 431 16.49 -10.10 9.78
C THR A 431 16.85 -8.63 9.71
N SER A 432 18.14 -8.35 9.45
CA SER A 432 18.64 -7.03 9.13
C SER A 432 19.55 -7.13 7.90
N HIS A 433 19.16 -6.43 6.84
CA HIS A 433 19.94 -6.28 5.62
C HIS A 433 20.47 -4.84 5.52
N GLN A 434 21.78 -4.70 5.34
CA GLN A 434 22.43 -3.41 5.07
C GLN A 434 23.01 -3.41 3.66
N ASP A 435 22.56 -2.51 2.80
CA ASP A 435 23.06 -2.35 1.44
C ASP A 435 23.85 -1.04 1.29
N GLU A 436 25.15 -1.16 1.02
CA GLU A 436 26.08 -0.05 0.81
C GLU A 436 26.31 0.27 -0.67
N ALA A 437 25.61 -0.40 -1.60
CA ALA A 437 25.67 -0.11 -3.02
C ALA A 437 24.91 1.19 -3.40
N PHE A 438 24.18 1.80 -2.47
CA PHE A 438 23.50 3.08 -2.63
C PHE A 438 24.37 4.25 -2.14
N LEU A 439 24.19 5.44 -2.72
CA LEU A 439 24.91 6.65 -2.33
C LEU A 439 24.79 6.93 -0.82
N TYR A 440 23.61 6.67 -0.26
CA TYR A 440 23.32 6.65 1.16
C TYR A 440 22.95 5.22 1.56
N PRO A 441 23.75 4.53 2.41
CA PRO A 441 23.47 3.15 2.79
C PRO A 441 22.03 2.94 3.28
N LEU A 442 21.42 1.85 2.82
CA LEU A 442 20.05 1.48 3.20
C LEU A 442 20.10 0.33 4.20
N ARG A 443 19.28 0.42 5.24
CA ARG A 443 19.06 -0.67 6.19
C ARG A 443 17.59 -1.08 6.16
N LEU A 444 17.33 -2.33 5.79
CA LEU A 444 16.03 -2.97 5.86
C LEU A 444 16.05 -3.97 7.02
N ALA A 445 15.15 -3.81 7.99
CA ALA A 445 15.02 -4.75 9.10
C ALA A 445 13.57 -5.24 9.23
N ALA A 446 13.39 -6.52 9.56
CA ALA A 446 12.10 -7.08 9.95
C ALA A 446 12.20 -7.63 11.39
N LYS A 447 11.23 -7.26 12.23
CA LYS A 447 11.21 -7.62 13.66
C LYS A 447 10.69 -9.02 13.93
N GLU A 448 9.85 -9.53 13.05
CA GLU A 448 9.27 -10.87 13.19
C GLU A 448 8.96 -11.44 11.81
N ILE A 449 9.41 -12.67 11.56
CA ILE A 449 9.13 -13.45 10.37
C ILE A 449 8.65 -14.81 10.85
N SER A 450 7.47 -15.19 10.40
CA SER A 450 6.94 -16.54 10.52
C SER A 450 6.69 -17.11 9.14
N LEU A 451 7.04 -18.38 8.94
CA LEU A 451 6.88 -19.08 7.67
C LEU A 451 6.43 -20.51 7.96
N GLY A 452 5.35 -20.94 7.32
CA GLY A 452 4.82 -22.31 7.40
C GLY A 452 4.69 -22.88 6.00
N PHE A 453 5.14 -24.11 5.77
CA PHE A 453 4.86 -24.84 4.52
C PHE A 453 5.07 -26.35 4.68
N SER A 454 4.62 -27.11 3.69
CA SER A 454 5.00 -28.51 3.48
C SER A 454 5.84 -28.64 2.22
N VAL A 455 6.78 -29.59 2.18
CA VAL A 455 7.64 -29.80 1.01
C VAL A 455 7.88 -31.28 0.77
N GLY A 456 7.86 -31.71 -0.49
CA GLY A 456 8.15 -33.10 -0.85
C GLY A 456 8.41 -33.28 -2.33
N ASN A 457 8.59 -34.52 -2.78
CA ASN A 457 8.80 -34.86 -4.19
C ASN A 457 7.96 -36.05 -4.69
N PRO A 458 6.61 -36.00 -4.60
CA PRO A 458 5.73 -37.15 -4.88
C PRO A 458 5.88 -37.78 -6.27
N ASN A 459 6.42 -37.03 -7.24
CA ASN A 459 6.68 -37.48 -8.62
C ASN A 459 8.14 -37.26 -9.06
N GLY A 460 9.09 -37.26 -8.13
CA GLY A 460 10.51 -37.01 -8.41
C GLY A 460 10.87 -35.54 -8.64
N ALA A 461 9.94 -34.61 -8.48
CA ALA A 461 10.16 -33.16 -8.55
C ALA A 461 9.67 -32.48 -7.28
N ILE A 462 10.38 -31.44 -6.84
CA ILE A 462 10.09 -30.74 -5.59
C ILE A 462 8.81 -29.88 -5.74
N GLU A 463 7.93 -30.03 -4.76
CA GLU A 463 6.70 -29.27 -4.61
C GLU A 463 6.64 -28.68 -3.19
N ILE A 464 6.21 -27.41 -3.08
CA ILE A 464 5.89 -26.75 -1.81
C ILE A 464 4.40 -26.46 -1.80
N GLN A 465 3.71 -26.82 -0.72
CA GLN A 465 2.28 -26.62 -0.57
C GLN A 465 1.93 -25.98 0.77
N SER A 466 0.80 -25.30 0.84
CA SER A 466 0.31 -24.60 2.03
C SER A 466 1.33 -23.60 2.59
N LEU A 467 1.94 -22.80 1.70
CA LEU A 467 2.90 -21.76 2.08
C LEU A 467 2.16 -20.57 2.69
N ASP A 468 2.32 -20.40 3.99
CA ASP A 468 1.86 -19.24 4.74
C ASP A 468 3.05 -18.46 5.28
N SER A 469 3.00 -17.13 5.22
CA SER A 469 4.05 -16.30 5.80
C SER A 469 3.49 -15.04 6.42
N GLN A 470 4.04 -14.66 7.57
CA GLN A 470 3.75 -13.40 8.24
C GLN A 470 5.06 -12.70 8.54
N ILE A 471 5.26 -11.52 7.97
CA ILE A 471 6.38 -10.63 8.26
C ILE A 471 5.80 -9.43 9.00
N ALA A 472 6.40 -9.02 10.12
CA ALA A 472 5.93 -7.88 10.91
C ALA A 472 7.06 -6.90 11.24
N GLY A 473 6.69 -5.63 11.34
CA GLY A 473 7.57 -4.54 11.73
C GLY A 473 8.74 -4.33 10.76
N LEU A 474 8.46 -4.27 9.44
CA LEU A 474 9.48 -3.90 8.47
C LEU A 474 9.78 -2.42 8.58
N VAL A 475 11.07 -2.07 8.64
CA VAL A 475 11.54 -0.69 8.70
C VAL A 475 12.64 -0.51 7.67
N LEU A 476 12.47 0.50 6.81
CA LEU A 476 13.49 0.95 5.87
C LEU A 476 14.08 2.26 6.36
N GLN A 477 15.38 2.27 6.60
CA GLN A 477 16.15 3.43 7.01
C GLN A 477 17.20 3.76 5.96
N SER A 478 17.37 5.05 5.67
CA SER A 478 18.45 5.55 4.82
C SER A 478 19.39 6.39 5.66
N ALA A 479 20.69 6.29 5.42
CA ALA A 479 21.68 7.15 6.08
C ALA A 479 21.46 8.66 5.79
N LEU A 480 20.65 9.02 4.79
CA LEU A 480 20.29 10.40 4.46
C LEU A 480 19.38 11.05 5.53
N TYR A 481 18.59 10.26 6.27
CA TYR A 481 17.61 10.77 7.23
C TYR A 481 17.72 10.07 8.59
N PRO A 482 17.56 10.79 9.72
CA PRO A 482 17.65 10.18 11.05
C PRO A 482 16.43 9.29 11.38
N GLN A 483 15.28 9.56 10.76
CA GLN A 483 14.04 8.79 10.92
C GLN A 483 13.89 7.77 9.78
N PRO A 484 13.15 6.66 10.00
CA PRO A 484 12.83 5.72 8.92
C PRO A 484 12.13 6.41 7.74
N VAL A 485 12.57 6.10 6.52
CA VAL A 485 11.96 6.65 5.29
C VAL A 485 10.64 5.95 4.95
N ALA A 486 10.53 4.67 5.32
CA ALA A 486 9.27 3.94 5.33
C ALA A 486 9.25 2.87 6.42
N SER A 487 8.05 2.50 6.84
CA SER A 487 7.79 1.32 7.66
C SER A 487 6.54 0.62 7.19
N LEU A 488 6.46 -0.70 7.39
CA LEU A 488 5.30 -1.50 7.09
C LEU A 488 4.99 -2.38 8.31
N ALA A 489 3.76 -2.31 8.81
CA ALA A 489 3.37 -3.05 10.01
C ALA A 489 3.43 -4.57 9.77
N GLY A 490 3.03 -5.03 8.58
CA GLY A 490 3.32 -6.41 8.18
C GLY A 490 2.97 -6.77 6.73
N ILE A 491 3.44 -7.96 6.33
CA ILE A 491 3.14 -8.65 5.07
C ILE A 491 2.56 -10.01 5.44
N SER A 492 1.42 -10.38 4.86
CA SER A 492 0.80 -11.69 5.02
C SER A 492 0.70 -12.38 3.67
N LEU A 493 1.18 -13.61 3.58
CA LEU A 493 1.05 -14.51 2.44
C LEU A 493 0.22 -15.71 2.89
N LYS A 494 -0.79 -16.12 2.10
CA LYS A 494 -1.62 -17.28 2.43
C LYS A 494 -1.78 -18.26 1.27
N ASP A 495 -1.76 -19.54 1.62
CA ASP A 495 -2.04 -20.66 0.71
C ASP A 495 -1.21 -20.60 -0.59
N GLY A 496 0.11 -20.43 -0.46
CA GLY A 496 1.02 -20.48 -1.59
C GLY A 496 1.38 -21.92 -2.01
N ASN A 497 1.50 -22.15 -3.32
CA ASN A 497 1.89 -23.43 -3.89
C ASN A 497 2.95 -23.23 -4.98
N LEU A 498 4.03 -24.02 -4.92
CA LEU A 498 5.17 -23.96 -5.85
C LEU A 498 5.45 -25.35 -6.43
N SER A 499 5.55 -25.46 -7.75
CA SER A 499 5.97 -26.67 -8.46
C SER A 499 7.21 -26.37 -9.30
N LEU A 500 8.33 -27.03 -9.00
CA LEU A 500 9.56 -26.91 -9.79
C LEU A 500 9.43 -27.61 -11.15
N LYS A 501 8.65 -28.69 -11.24
CA LYS A 501 8.38 -29.41 -12.49
C LYS A 501 7.68 -28.52 -13.52
N ASP A 502 6.66 -27.80 -13.06
CA ASP A 502 5.84 -26.95 -13.92
C ASP A 502 6.36 -25.51 -13.99
N SER A 503 7.40 -25.19 -13.20
CA SER A 503 7.92 -23.83 -12.98
C SER A 503 6.79 -22.85 -12.65
N THR A 504 5.92 -23.22 -11.71
CA THR A 504 4.75 -22.41 -11.32
C THR A 504 4.79 -22.02 -9.85
N PHE A 505 4.33 -20.81 -9.56
CA PHE A 505 4.10 -20.31 -8.21
C PHE A 505 2.75 -19.57 -8.15
N ASN A 506 1.81 -20.09 -7.37
CA ASN A 506 0.48 -19.49 -7.19
C ASN A 506 0.29 -19.14 -5.71
N LEU A 507 -0.39 -18.02 -5.45
CA LEU A 507 -0.67 -17.52 -4.11
C LEU A 507 -2.11 -17.04 -4.02
N SER A 508 -2.85 -17.48 -2.99
CA SER A 508 -4.25 -17.07 -2.84
C SER A 508 -4.37 -15.61 -2.38
N GLU A 509 -3.54 -15.19 -1.43
CA GLU A 509 -3.61 -13.84 -0.88
C GLU A 509 -2.23 -13.29 -0.49
N MET A 510 -1.99 -12.02 -0.82
CA MET A 510 -0.85 -11.21 -0.37
C MET A 510 -1.35 -9.87 0.16
N VAL A 511 -1.21 -9.62 1.46
CA VAL A 511 -1.65 -8.37 2.10
C VAL A 511 -0.47 -7.62 2.70
N PHE A 512 -0.34 -6.35 2.33
CA PHE A 512 0.57 -5.38 2.94
C PHE A 512 -0.23 -4.49 3.89
N SER A 513 0.15 -4.40 5.16
CA SER A 513 -0.62 -3.67 6.17
C SER A 513 0.20 -2.58 6.86
N GLY A 514 -0.42 -1.42 7.07
CA GLY A 514 0.13 -0.35 7.90
C GLY A 514 1.37 0.34 7.32
N LEU A 515 1.42 0.51 5.99
CA LEU A 515 2.50 1.26 5.33
C LEU A 515 2.51 2.70 5.84
N LYS A 516 3.65 3.18 6.34
CA LYS A 516 3.90 4.59 6.64
C LYS A 516 5.09 5.05 5.84
N ALA A 517 4.90 6.07 5.01
CA ALA A 517 5.96 6.63 4.17
C ALA A 517 5.89 8.16 4.15
N GLN A 518 7.03 8.80 3.90
CA GLN A 518 7.11 10.24 3.69
C GLN A 518 7.56 10.54 2.26
N VAL A 519 6.86 11.45 1.59
CA VAL A 519 7.21 11.97 0.28
C VAL A 519 7.50 13.46 0.45
N LEU A 520 8.73 13.86 0.16
CA LEU A 520 9.20 15.23 0.30
C LEU A 520 9.74 15.72 -1.03
N GLN A 521 9.21 16.85 -1.50
CA GLN A 521 9.70 17.56 -2.68
C GLN A 521 10.26 18.92 -2.23
N GLU A 522 11.56 19.16 -2.47
CA GLU A 522 12.21 20.44 -2.17
C GLU A 522 12.47 21.23 -3.47
N ALA A 523 12.51 22.56 -3.36
CA ALA A 523 12.85 23.41 -4.50
C ALA A 523 14.27 23.08 -5.04
N GLY A 524 14.39 22.80 -6.33
CA GLY A 524 15.66 22.52 -7.00
C GLY A 524 16.31 21.17 -6.67
N LYS A 525 15.67 20.30 -5.88
CA LYS A 525 16.15 18.94 -5.57
C LYS A 525 15.20 17.88 -6.11
N PRO A 526 15.70 16.67 -6.41
CA PRO A 526 14.82 15.55 -6.75
C PRO A 526 13.96 15.15 -5.54
N LEU A 527 12.91 14.38 -5.78
CA LEU A 527 12.07 13.79 -4.73
C LEU A 527 12.96 13.02 -3.73
N ASN A 528 12.66 13.09 -2.44
CA ASN A 528 13.44 12.39 -1.40
C ASN A 528 13.71 10.91 -1.73
N TRP A 529 12.72 10.18 -2.25
CA TRP A 529 12.86 8.79 -2.67
C TRP A 529 13.84 8.58 -3.82
N GLN A 530 13.96 9.53 -4.74
CA GLN A 530 14.96 9.46 -5.81
C GLN A 530 16.37 9.60 -5.23
N ALA A 531 16.57 10.51 -4.27
CA ALA A 531 17.84 10.66 -3.56
C ALA A 531 18.20 9.43 -2.72
N VAL A 532 17.22 8.85 -2.00
CA VAL A 532 17.39 7.64 -1.18
C VAL A 532 17.78 6.42 -2.02
N LEU A 533 17.20 6.28 -3.22
CA LEU A 533 17.40 5.13 -4.10
C LEU A 533 18.47 5.36 -5.18
N THR A 534 19.30 6.40 -5.06
CA THR A 534 20.38 6.66 -6.01
C THR A 534 21.51 5.64 -5.80
N PRO A 535 21.82 4.76 -6.78
CA PRO A 535 22.93 3.82 -6.66
C PRO A 535 24.28 4.56 -6.71
N LEU A 536 25.31 4.01 -6.06
CA LEU A 536 26.69 4.46 -6.28
C LEU A 536 27.07 4.19 -7.73
N PRO A 537 27.79 5.12 -8.40
CA PRO A 537 28.30 4.88 -9.75
C PRO A 537 29.28 3.71 -9.71
N SER A 538 28.83 2.54 -10.18
CA SER A 538 29.67 1.36 -10.32
C SER A 538 30.74 1.64 -11.38
N GLY A 539 32.02 1.65 -11.00
CA GLY A 539 33.10 1.55 -11.98
C GLY A 539 32.87 0.32 -12.85
N LYS A 540 32.91 0.49 -14.18
CA LYS A 540 32.66 -0.52 -15.23
C LYS A 540 32.66 -1.95 -14.68
N ALA A 541 31.47 -2.49 -14.40
CA ALA A 541 31.29 -3.93 -14.29
C ALA A 541 31.71 -4.51 -15.64
N ALA A 542 32.79 -5.29 -15.64
CA ALA A 542 33.25 -5.99 -16.82
C ALA A 542 32.10 -6.85 -17.35
N ASP A 543 31.76 -6.64 -18.62
CA ASP A 543 30.91 -7.51 -19.43
C ASP A 543 31.43 -8.95 -19.34
N SER A 544 30.91 -9.72 -18.40
CA SER A 544 30.91 -11.17 -18.47
C SER A 544 29.65 -11.55 -19.24
N ALA A 545 29.72 -11.40 -20.56
CA ALA A 545 28.77 -11.96 -21.51
C ALA A 545 28.91 -13.48 -21.53
N GLY A 546 28.50 -14.15 -20.44
CA GLY A 546 28.07 -15.53 -20.50
C GLY A 546 26.69 -15.55 -21.15
N GLN A 547 26.53 -16.34 -22.22
CA GLN A 547 25.22 -16.55 -22.85
C GLN A 547 24.17 -16.85 -21.76
N PRO A 548 23.01 -16.17 -21.76
CA PRO A 548 21.96 -16.47 -20.81
C PRO A 548 21.52 -17.91 -21.06
N VAL A 549 21.90 -18.81 -20.14
CA VAL A 549 21.28 -20.12 -20.07
C VAL A 549 19.80 -19.85 -19.85
N SER A 550 18.99 -20.20 -20.85
CA SER A 550 17.55 -20.04 -20.86
C SER A 550 16.96 -20.86 -19.71
N ALA A 551 16.93 -20.30 -18.50
CA ALA A 551 16.16 -20.83 -17.40
C ALA A 551 14.68 -20.89 -17.80
N PRO A 552 13.92 -21.90 -17.36
CA PRO A 552 12.50 -21.97 -17.65
C PRO A 552 11.78 -20.72 -17.13
N ALA A 553 10.93 -20.13 -17.97
CA ALA A 553 10.14 -18.95 -17.61
C ALA A 553 9.09 -19.34 -16.56
N TRP A 554 9.30 -18.92 -15.31
CA TRP A 554 8.39 -19.17 -14.20
C TRP A 554 7.03 -18.51 -14.41
N LYS A 555 5.94 -19.25 -14.21
CA LYS A 555 4.57 -18.72 -14.20
C LYS A 555 4.15 -18.34 -12.79
N PHE A 556 3.79 -17.07 -12.60
CA PHE A 556 3.34 -16.52 -11.32
C PHE A 556 1.89 -16.06 -11.36
N GLY A 557 1.13 -16.35 -10.30
CA GLY A 557 -0.23 -15.88 -10.08
C GLY A 557 -0.52 -15.51 -8.61
N VAL A 558 -1.24 -14.41 -8.39
CA VAL A 558 -1.80 -14.01 -7.08
C VAL A 558 -3.28 -13.68 -7.23
N ASP A 559 -4.15 -14.39 -6.52
CA ASP A 559 -5.60 -14.18 -6.64
C ASP A 559 -6.04 -12.85 -6.01
N ARG A 560 -5.52 -12.49 -4.83
CA ARG A 560 -5.77 -11.21 -4.16
C ARG A 560 -4.47 -10.55 -3.68
N LEU A 561 -4.17 -9.36 -4.19
CA LEU A 561 -3.08 -8.50 -3.74
C LEU A 561 -3.67 -7.24 -3.11
N ALA A 562 -3.44 -7.01 -1.82
CA ALA A 562 -4.03 -5.89 -1.09
C ALA A 562 -3.00 -5.06 -0.32
N LEU A 563 -3.24 -3.75 -0.23
CA LEU A 563 -2.61 -2.80 0.68
C LEU A 563 -3.70 -2.28 1.61
N GLU A 564 -3.48 -2.34 2.92
CA GLU A 564 -4.45 -1.94 3.94
C GLU A 564 -3.83 -0.96 4.95
N ASN A 565 -4.64 0.00 5.41
CA ASN A 565 -4.28 0.97 6.45
C ASN A 565 -2.97 1.75 6.16
N ALA A 566 -2.73 2.10 4.89
CA ALA A 566 -1.57 2.91 4.52
C ALA A 566 -1.76 4.38 4.89
N ALA A 567 -0.66 5.02 5.29
CA ALA A 567 -0.56 6.43 5.58
C ALA A 567 0.67 7.02 4.88
N VAL A 568 0.48 8.12 4.16
CA VAL A 568 1.55 8.80 3.43
C VAL A 568 1.52 10.27 3.78
N HIS A 569 2.62 10.77 4.31
CA HIS A 569 2.82 12.20 4.52
C HIS A 569 3.48 12.79 3.29
N ILE A 570 2.77 13.66 2.56
CA ILE A 570 3.27 14.36 1.39
C ILE A 570 3.51 15.80 1.79
N GLU A 571 4.75 16.27 1.63
CA GLU A 571 5.16 17.63 1.88
C GLU A 571 5.83 18.21 0.63
N ASP A 572 5.21 19.22 0.05
CA ASP A 572 5.76 19.98 -1.07
C ASP A 572 6.31 21.31 -0.56
N ARG A 573 7.63 21.46 -0.58
CA ARG A 573 8.38 22.66 -0.20
C ARG A 573 8.86 23.48 -1.40
N THR A 574 8.27 23.28 -2.58
CA THR A 574 8.52 24.15 -3.75
C THR A 574 7.79 25.48 -3.63
N THR A 575 6.74 25.53 -2.81
CA THR A 575 5.98 26.73 -2.42
C THR A 575 6.68 27.48 -1.27
N ARG A 576 6.42 28.79 -1.11
CA ARG A 576 6.96 29.58 0.02
C ARG A 576 6.52 29.05 1.39
N THR A 577 5.26 28.61 1.48
CA THR A 577 4.70 27.88 2.63
C THR A 577 4.49 26.43 2.21
N PRO A 578 4.97 25.41 2.94
CA PRO A 578 4.83 24.02 2.49
C PRO A 578 3.38 23.60 2.29
N ALA A 579 3.07 22.93 1.18
CA ALA A 579 1.78 22.27 0.98
C ALA A 579 1.85 20.85 1.56
N ILE A 580 0.97 20.56 2.52
CA ILE A 580 0.97 19.30 3.26
C ILE A 580 -0.32 18.52 2.97
N PHE A 581 -0.16 17.26 2.55
CA PHE A 581 -1.24 16.32 2.33
C PHE A 581 -0.94 15.03 3.11
N ASP A 582 -1.74 14.75 4.14
CA ASP A 582 -1.65 13.52 4.91
C ASP A 582 -2.71 12.55 4.42
N ILE A 583 -2.27 11.55 3.65
CA ILE A 583 -3.10 10.43 3.25
C ILE A 583 -3.18 9.46 4.43
N GLN A 584 -4.39 9.01 4.76
CA GLN A 584 -4.67 8.07 5.85
C GLN A 584 -5.70 7.04 5.41
N ASN A 585 -5.73 5.90 6.11
CA ASN A 585 -6.64 4.79 5.83
C ASN A 585 -6.66 4.40 4.34
N ALA A 586 -5.51 4.54 3.66
CA ALA A 586 -5.40 4.19 2.26
C ALA A 586 -5.40 2.67 2.11
N SER A 587 -6.24 2.20 1.18
CA SER A 587 -6.37 0.81 0.83
C SER A 587 -6.43 0.64 -0.67
N MET A 588 -5.84 -0.44 -1.17
CA MET A 588 -5.85 -0.81 -2.57
C MET A 588 -5.96 -2.32 -2.68
N GLU A 589 -6.81 -2.82 -3.56
CA GLU A 589 -6.99 -4.24 -3.84
C GLU A 589 -6.90 -4.48 -5.35
N LEU A 590 -6.07 -5.44 -5.74
CA LEU A 590 -5.90 -5.97 -7.09
C LEU A 590 -6.28 -7.46 -7.08
N GLN A 591 -6.95 -7.92 -8.13
CA GLN A 591 -7.37 -9.32 -8.25
C GLN A 591 -6.75 -10.00 -9.48
N HIS A 592 -6.43 -11.28 -9.37
CA HIS A 592 -5.88 -12.13 -10.45
C HIS A 592 -4.59 -11.58 -11.08
N VAL A 593 -3.67 -11.10 -10.25
CA VAL A 593 -2.35 -10.62 -10.69
C VAL A 593 -1.59 -11.80 -11.29
N SER A 594 -0.99 -11.62 -12.46
CA SER A 594 -0.18 -12.65 -13.11
C SER A 594 1.05 -12.05 -13.76
N GLN A 595 1.95 -12.89 -14.27
CA GLN A 595 3.10 -12.48 -15.06
C GLN A 595 2.76 -11.64 -16.31
N ASP A 596 1.54 -11.79 -16.84
CA ASP A 596 1.08 -11.03 -18.00
C ASP A 596 0.51 -9.68 -17.54
N LEU A 597 1.43 -8.72 -17.33
CA LEU A 597 1.14 -7.37 -16.83
C LEU A 597 0.37 -6.49 -17.85
N ALA A 598 0.16 -6.97 -19.07
CA ALA A 598 -0.65 -6.30 -20.09
C ALA A 598 -2.15 -6.61 -19.94
N LYS A 599 -2.51 -7.69 -19.23
CA LYS A 599 -3.91 -8.02 -18.94
C LYS A 599 -4.53 -7.00 -17.99
N PRO A 600 -5.75 -6.50 -18.27
CA PRO A 600 -6.45 -5.59 -17.36
C PRO A 600 -6.87 -6.29 -16.06
N LEU A 601 -6.34 -5.81 -14.93
CA LEU A 601 -6.61 -6.31 -13.58
C LEU A 601 -7.73 -5.49 -12.91
N PRO A 602 -8.76 -6.12 -12.31
CA PRO A 602 -9.71 -5.41 -11.47
C PRO A 602 -9.00 -4.71 -10.30
N VAL A 603 -9.25 -3.42 -10.12
CA VAL A 603 -8.67 -2.60 -9.04
C VAL A 603 -9.76 -1.88 -8.26
N LYS A 604 -9.61 -1.83 -6.94
CA LYS A 604 -10.37 -0.97 -6.03
C LYS A 604 -9.39 -0.24 -5.12
N ALA A 605 -9.54 1.07 -4.97
CA ALA A 605 -8.74 1.87 -4.06
C ALA A 605 -9.63 2.84 -3.28
N ARG A 606 -9.30 3.07 -2.01
CA ARG A 606 -9.92 4.08 -1.18
C ARG A 606 -8.86 4.80 -0.36
N LEU A 607 -9.00 6.09 -0.17
CA LEU A 607 -8.12 6.87 0.71
C LEU A 607 -8.87 8.02 1.36
N GLN A 608 -8.37 8.48 2.50
CA GLN A 608 -8.84 9.67 3.20
C GLN A 608 -7.71 10.68 3.30
N VAL A 609 -8.02 11.96 3.16
CA VAL A 609 -7.06 13.05 3.35
C VAL A 609 -7.35 13.69 4.71
N LYS A 610 -6.37 13.73 5.62
CA LYS A 610 -6.53 14.26 6.99
C LYS A 610 -7.04 15.71 6.99
N GLN A 611 -6.60 16.50 6.00
CA GLN A 611 -7.00 17.88 5.78
C GLN A 611 -8.47 18.02 5.35
N GLY A 612 -9.14 16.92 4.98
CA GLY A 612 -10.55 16.83 4.62
C GLY A 612 -10.74 16.21 3.23
N GLY A 613 -11.57 15.17 3.15
CA GLY A 613 -11.99 14.52 1.91
C GLY A 613 -11.73 13.02 1.88
N ALA A 614 -12.50 12.30 1.06
CA ALA A 614 -12.33 10.88 0.80
C ALA A 614 -12.40 10.60 -0.70
N MET A 615 -11.50 9.74 -1.19
CA MET A 615 -11.46 9.34 -2.59
C MET A 615 -11.67 7.83 -2.70
N GLU A 616 -12.50 7.43 -3.65
CA GLU A 616 -12.69 6.05 -4.08
C GLU A 616 -12.40 5.94 -5.58
N ALA A 617 -11.69 4.88 -5.96
CA ALA A 617 -11.43 4.53 -7.34
C ALA A 617 -11.74 3.04 -7.56
N GLY A 618 -12.43 2.70 -8.65
CA GLY A 618 -12.71 1.31 -8.99
C GLY A 618 -12.77 1.08 -10.49
N GLY A 619 -12.14 0.02 -10.99
CA GLY A 619 -12.09 -0.21 -12.44
C GLY A 619 -11.10 -1.29 -12.85
N LYS A 620 -10.44 -1.08 -14.00
CA LYS A 620 -9.43 -2.00 -14.53
C LYS A 620 -8.09 -1.28 -14.73
N LEU A 621 -6.99 -1.96 -14.43
CA LEU A 621 -5.62 -1.47 -14.55
C LEU A 621 -4.73 -2.52 -15.23
N ALA A 622 -4.11 -2.20 -16.35
CA ALA A 622 -2.95 -2.93 -16.87
C ALA A 622 -1.68 -2.19 -16.44
N LEU A 623 -0.66 -2.93 -15.99
CA LEU A 623 0.55 -2.35 -15.40
C LEU A 623 1.63 -2.06 -16.46
N PHE A 624 1.71 -2.86 -17.53
CA PHE A 624 2.73 -2.67 -18.57
C PHE A 624 2.23 -3.03 -19.99
N PRO A 625 2.12 -2.04 -20.92
CA PRO A 625 2.17 -0.60 -20.65
C PRO A 625 1.01 -0.18 -19.75
N MET A 626 1.21 0.88 -18.95
CA MET A 626 0.17 1.33 -18.01
C MET A 626 -1.07 1.81 -18.77
N LYS A 627 -2.20 1.13 -18.54
CA LYS A 627 -3.53 1.54 -19.02
C LYS A 627 -4.54 1.43 -17.89
N ALA A 628 -5.37 2.44 -17.68
CA ALA A 628 -6.33 2.45 -16.58
C ALA A 628 -7.68 2.94 -17.07
N ASP A 629 -8.74 2.21 -16.72
CA ASP A 629 -10.14 2.61 -16.90
C ASP A 629 -10.80 2.60 -15.51
N LEU A 630 -10.87 3.77 -14.87
CA LEU A 630 -11.25 3.93 -13.47
C LEU A 630 -12.51 4.77 -13.32
N GLN A 631 -13.43 4.35 -12.46
CA GLN A 631 -14.49 5.20 -11.93
C GLN A 631 -13.98 5.87 -10.66
N LEU A 632 -13.97 7.19 -10.65
CA LEU A 632 -13.48 8.01 -9.55
C LEU A 632 -14.65 8.69 -8.83
N LYS A 633 -14.58 8.72 -7.50
CA LYS A 633 -15.45 9.52 -6.64
C LYS A 633 -14.59 10.21 -5.59
N LEU A 634 -14.62 11.52 -5.56
CA LEU A 634 -13.99 12.36 -4.55
C LEU A 634 -15.09 13.10 -3.81
N ASN A 635 -15.18 12.86 -2.52
CA ASN A 635 -16.17 13.45 -1.63
C ASN A 635 -15.49 14.46 -0.73
N ASP A 636 -16.01 15.68 -0.78
CA ASP A 636 -15.74 16.75 0.17
C ASP A 636 -14.24 17.04 0.43
N LEU A 637 -13.42 17.10 -0.63
CA LEU A 637 -12.01 17.50 -0.55
C LEU A 637 -11.91 18.97 -0.12
N ALA A 638 -11.27 19.22 1.02
CA ALA A 638 -11.07 20.57 1.53
C ALA A 638 -10.02 21.32 0.70
N LEU A 639 -10.42 22.39 0.02
CA LEU A 639 -9.54 23.13 -0.88
C LEU A 639 -8.51 24.00 -0.12
N ARG A 640 -8.73 24.30 1.16
CA ARG A 640 -7.82 25.12 2.00
C ARG A 640 -6.36 24.63 1.97
N ALA A 641 -6.13 23.32 1.88
CA ALA A 641 -4.78 22.74 1.80
C ALA A 641 -3.99 23.18 0.55
N PHE A 642 -4.68 23.66 -0.49
CA PHE A 642 -4.09 24.12 -1.75
C PHE A 642 -3.78 25.63 -1.77
N SER A 643 -4.04 26.38 -0.68
CA SER A 643 -3.69 27.81 -0.61
C SER A 643 -2.24 28.10 -1.03
N PRO A 644 -1.21 27.33 -0.61
CA PRO A 644 0.18 27.62 -1.01
C PRO A 644 0.42 27.74 -2.52
N TYR A 645 -0.36 27.02 -3.34
CA TYR A 645 -0.26 27.10 -4.80
C TYR A 645 -0.89 28.38 -5.35
N ILE A 646 -2.02 28.81 -4.79
CA ILE A 646 -2.66 30.08 -5.14
C ILE A 646 -1.75 31.25 -4.75
N ASN A 647 -1.14 31.16 -3.55
CA ASN A 647 -0.23 32.17 -3.04
C ASN A 647 1.01 32.37 -3.95
N GLN A 648 1.38 31.42 -4.82
CA GLN A 648 2.51 31.65 -5.74
C GLN A 648 2.20 32.69 -6.81
N ALA A 649 0.98 32.65 -7.36
CA ALA A 649 0.56 33.52 -8.46
C ALA A 649 -0.18 34.78 -7.98
N ALA A 650 -0.82 34.73 -6.81
CA ALA A 650 -1.63 35.81 -6.29
C ALA A 650 -1.47 36.01 -4.77
N LEU A 651 -1.65 37.24 -4.29
CA LEU A 651 -1.75 37.64 -2.88
C LEU A 651 -3.14 37.32 -2.32
N LEU A 652 -3.60 36.09 -2.53
CA LEU A 652 -4.91 35.59 -2.11
C LEU A 652 -4.73 34.43 -1.14
N LYS A 653 -5.64 34.30 -0.19
CA LYS A 653 -5.72 33.22 0.78
C LYS A 653 -7.04 32.48 0.61
N LEU A 654 -6.97 31.17 0.55
CA LEU A 654 -8.14 30.30 0.45
C LEU A 654 -8.61 29.88 1.85
N ASP A 655 -9.67 30.52 2.35
CA ASP A 655 -10.19 30.30 3.71
C ASP A 655 -11.07 29.06 3.81
N ALA A 656 -11.93 28.84 2.82
CA ALA A 656 -12.87 27.73 2.77
C ALA A 656 -13.16 27.30 1.33
N GLY A 657 -13.64 26.06 1.18
CA GLY A 657 -14.06 25.49 -0.10
C GLY A 657 -13.99 23.98 -0.05
N VAL A 658 -15.02 23.33 -0.58
CA VAL A 658 -15.15 21.86 -0.57
C VAL A 658 -15.43 21.37 -1.98
N LEU A 659 -14.54 20.55 -2.53
CA LEU A 659 -14.65 19.97 -3.86
C LEU A 659 -15.24 18.56 -3.82
N ARG A 660 -16.23 18.31 -4.66
CA ARG A 660 -16.67 16.97 -5.04
C ARG A 660 -16.40 16.75 -6.51
N LEU A 661 -16.00 15.54 -6.86
CA LEU A 661 -15.71 15.14 -8.23
C LEU A 661 -16.20 13.70 -8.42
N HIS A 662 -16.89 13.41 -9.52
CA HIS A 662 -17.24 12.05 -9.87
C HIS A 662 -17.10 11.84 -11.37
N GLY A 663 -16.59 10.70 -11.82
CA GLY A 663 -16.43 10.47 -13.26
C GLY A 663 -15.66 9.22 -13.62
N LYS A 664 -15.39 9.08 -14.91
CA LYS A 664 -14.55 8.03 -15.49
C LYS A 664 -13.24 8.64 -15.94
N LEU A 665 -12.13 8.03 -15.54
CA LEU A 665 -10.77 8.36 -15.95
C LEU A 665 -10.23 7.22 -16.80
N ALA A 666 -9.86 7.53 -18.05
CA ALA A 666 -9.10 6.66 -18.93
C ALA A 666 -7.67 7.20 -19.05
N LEU A 667 -6.66 6.35 -18.80
CA LEU A 667 -5.24 6.68 -18.95
C LEU A 667 -4.56 5.67 -19.88
N ASP A 668 -3.66 6.14 -20.72
CA ASP A 668 -2.77 5.31 -21.56
C ASP A 668 -1.37 5.92 -21.56
N ASN A 669 -0.36 5.13 -21.17
CA ASN A 669 1.04 5.53 -21.15
C ASN A 669 1.93 4.59 -21.98
N ALA A 670 1.51 4.21 -23.19
CA ALA A 670 2.31 3.35 -24.07
C ALA A 670 3.53 4.05 -24.73
N LYS A 671 3.43 5.36 -25.00
CA LYS A 671 4.53 6.17 -25.61
C LYS A 671 4.69 7.51 -24.91
N SER A 672 3.56 8.16 -24.62
CA SER A 672 3.45 9.39 -23.85
C SER A 672 2.17 9.30 -23.02
N LEU A 673 2.12 10.01 -21.89
CA LEU A 673 0.95 10.00 -21.01
C LEU A 673 -0.23 10.70 -21.71
N LYS A 674 -1.23 9.93 -22.09
CA LYS A 674 -2.52 10.41 -22.60
C LYS A 674 -3.59 10.10 -21.55
N GLY A 675 -4.53 11.02 -21.39
CA GLY A 675 -5.57 10.89 -20.39
C GLY A 675 -6.87 11.53 -20.84
N GLN A 676 -7.99 10.91 -20.47
CA GLN A 676 -9.31 11.47 -20.65
C GLN A 676 -10.13 11.29 -19.37
N PHE A 677 -10.64 12.39 -18.83
CA PHE A 677 -11.61 12.37 -17.73
C PHE A 677 -12.97 12.84 -18.25
N GLN A 678 -14.03 12.11 -17.90
CA GLN A 678 -15.41 12.48 -18.19
C GLN A 678 -16.25 12.33 -16.92
N GLY A 679 -16.84 13.40 -16.42
CA GLY A 679 -17.56 13.37 -15.15
C GLY A 679 -18.30 14.66 -14.82
N GLY A 680 -18.51 14.93 -13.54
CA GLY A 680 -19.04 16.17 -13.01
C GLY A 680 -18.29 16.59 -11.75
N PHE A 681 -18.40 17.87 -11.38
CA PHE A 681 -17.80 18.43 -10.19
C PHE A 681 -18.71 19.45 -9.52
N SER A 682 -18.51 19.67 -8.21
CA SER A 682 -19.12 20.77 -7.47
C SER A 682 -18.14 21.34 -6.44
N ILE A 683 -17.99 22.64 -6.40
CA ILE A 683 -17.24 23.38 -5.38
C ILE A 683 -18.24 24.16 -4.54
N ARG A 684 -18.34 23.85 -3.25
CA ARG A 684 -19.30 24.50 -2.34
C ARG A 684 -18.58 25.34 -1.29
N GLN A 685 -19.26 26.40 -0.86
CA GLN A 685 -18.83 27.30 0.22
C GLN A 685 -17.39 27.82 0.02
N LEU A 686 -17.08 28.27 -1.20
CA LEU A 686 -15.77 28.86 -1.45
C LEU A 686 -15.71 30.24 -0.80
N ALA A 687 -14.63 30.52 -0.09
CA ALA A 687 -14.30 31.84 0.41
C ALA A 687 -12.80 32.11 0.23
N ILE A 688 -12.50 33.19 -0.49
CA ILE A 688 -11.16 33.68 -0.75
C ILE A 688 -11.05 35.10 -0.21
N SER A 689 -9.99 35.36 0.55
CA SER A 689 -9.64 36.68 1.08
C SER A 689 -8.29 37.15 0.54
N GLU A 690 -8.02 38.44 0.66
CA GLU A 690 -6.70 39.00 0.37
C GLU A 690 -5.69 38.60 1.46
N GLU A 691 -4.49 38.17 1.07
CA GLU A 691 -3.45 37.68 1.99
C GLU A 691 -2.98 38.77 2.97
N ALA A 692 -2.90 40.03 2.53
CA ALA A 692 -2.38 41.14 3.32
C ALA A 692 -3.43 41.79 4.24
N THR A 693 -4.68 41.95 3.79
CA THR A 693 -5.72 42.70 4.50
C THR A 693 -6.72 41.80 5.22
N GLY A 694 -6.84 40.53 4.80
CA GLY A 694 -7.91 39.62 5.24
C GLY A 694 -9.30 40.00 4.72
N ALA A 695 -9.40 40.99 3.82
CA ALA A 695 -10.68 41.41 3.25
C ALA A 695 -11.26 40.31 2.33
N PRO A 696 -12.57 40.05 2.35
CA PRO A 696 -13.21 39.13 1.40
C PRO A 696 -13.02 39.61 -0.04
N PHE A 697 -12.53 38.72 -0.90
CA PHE A 697 -12.25 39.00 -2.31
C PHE A 697 -13.29 38.35 -3.22
N LEU A 698 -13.47 37.03 -3.09
CA LEU A 698 -14.38 36.22 -3.90
C LEU A 698 -14.97 35.10 -3.04
N ALA A 699 -16.28 34.92 -3.11
CA ALA A 699 -16.98 33.83 -2.47
C ALA A 699 -18.12 33.31 -3.37
N TRP A 700 -18.54 32.07 -3.16
CA TRP A 700 -19.79 31.57 -3.75
C TRP A 700 -20.36 30.43 -2.91
N LYS A 701 -21.68 30.25 -2.97
CA LYS A 701 -22.34 29.13 -2.31
C LYS A 701 -22.02 27.81 -3.02
N GLU A 702 -22.11 27.79 -4.34
CA GLU A 702 -21.84 26.60 -5.15
C GLU A 702 -21.44 26.96 -6.57
N VAL A 703 -20.42 26.28 -7.09
CA VAL A 703 -20.08 26.22 -8.51
C VAL A 703 -20.09 24.77 -8.94
N ALA A 704 -20.92 24.40 -9.91
CA ALA A 704 -21.08 23.00 -10.30
C ALA A 704 -21.20 22.81 -11.81
N SER A 705 -20.81 21.63 -12.28
CA SER A 705 -21.04 21.17 -13.64
C SER A 705 -21.25 19.66 -13.64
N ASP A 706 -22.31 19.19 -14.30
CA ASP A 706 -22.56 17.75 -14.51
C ASP A 706 -21.67 17.15 -15.61
N THR A 707 -21.00 18.01 -16.39
CA THR A 707 -20.23 17.62 -17.57
C THR A 707 -18.84 18.25 -17.56
N LEU A 708 -17.83 17.47 -17.22
CA LEU A 708 -16.42 17.81 -17.21
C LEU A 708 -15.71 16.85 -18.14
N LYS A 709 -15.31 17.32 -19.33
CA LYS A 709 -14.47 16.57 -20.26
C LYS A 709 -13.08 17.19 -20.29
N PHE A 710 -12.11 16.49 -19.72
CA PHE A 710 -10.71 16.89 -19.71
C PHE A 710 -9.91 15.89 -20.54
N THR A 711 -9.08 16.38 -21.46
CA THR A 711 -8.12 15.56 -22.22
C THR A 711 -6.71 16.08 -22.03
N LEU A 712 -5.75 15.16 -21.90
CA LEU A 712 -4.33 15.43 -21.85
C LEU A 712 -3.69 14.94 -23.16
N ALA A 713 -2.92 15.83 -23.82
CA ALA A 713 -2.29 15.60 -25.13
C ALA A 713 -3.28 15.22 -26.26
N PRO A 714 -4.09 16.18 -26.79
CA PRO A 714 -3.99 17.63 -26.58
C PRO A 714 -4.70 18.09 -25.30
N ASN A 715 -4.16 19.15 -24.69
CA ASN A 715 -4.65 19.72 -23.43
C ASN A 715 -5.93 20.52 -23.67
N ARG A 716 -7.08 19.96 -23.28
CA ARG A 716 -8.39 20.59 -23.49
C ARG A 716 -9.35 20.32 -22.33
N LEU A 717 -10.12 21.34 -21.98
CA LEU A 717 -11.19 21.32 -20.99
C LEU A 717 -12.50 21.76 -21.66
N GLN A 718 -13.54 20.92 -21.59
CA GLN A 718 -14.87 21.21 -22.12
C GLN A 718 -15.96 20.96 -21.08
N LEU A 719 -16.85 21.96 -20.90
CA LEU A 719 -18.05 21.90 -20.07
C LEU A 719 -19.28 22.22 -20.93
N ASN A 720 -20.38 21.48 -20.78
CA ASN A 720 -21.65 21.89 -21.38
C ASN A 720 -22.27 23.04 -20.58
N GLU A 721 -22.36 22.89 -19.26
CA GLU A 721 -22.90 23.93 -18.38
C GLU A 721 -22.02 24.13 -17.15
N LEU A 722 -21.80 25.39 -16.76
CA LEU A 722 -21.21 25.79 -15.49
C LEU A 722 -22.22 26.66 -14.72
N ARG A 723 -22.75 26.13 -13.62
CA ARG A 723 -23.70 26.84 -12.77
C ARG A 723 -22.98 27.48 -11.59
N ILE A 724 -23.23 28.77 -11.36
CA ILE A 724 -22.63 29.58 -10.29
C ILE A 724 -23.76 30.16 -9.44
N VAL A 725 -23.88 29.71 -8.19
CA VAL A 725 -24.94 30.09 -7.26
C VAL A 725 -24.41 31.02 -6.19
N GLN A 726 -25.05 32.19 -6.08
CA GLN A 726 -24.74 33.27 -5.16
C GLN A 726 -23.24 33.64 -5.15
N PRO A 727 -22.63 33.96 -6.30
CA PRO A 727 -21.27 34.48 -6.29
C PRO A 727 -21.26 35.88 -5.69
N ALA A 728 -20.30 36.12 -4.80
CA ALA A 728 -20.09 37.38 -4.12
C ALA A 728 -18.66 37.88 -4.35
N GLY A 729 -18.48 39.17 -4.63
CA GLY A 729 -17.15 39.72 -4.87
C GLY A 729 -17.11 41.25 -4.89
N LYS A 730 -15.89 41.79 -4.82
CA LYS A 730 -15.64 43.24 -4.84
C LYS A 730 -14.82 43.63 -6.05
N PHE A 731 -15.25 44.68 -6.74
CA PHE A 731 -14.47 45.33 -7.78
C PHE A 731 -14.17 46.77 -7.36
N ILE A 732 -12.89 47.07 -7.15
CA ILE A 732 -12.46 48.35 -6.59
C ILE A 732 -11.44 48.97 -7.53
N ILE A 733 -11.71 50.20 -7.96
CA ILE A 733 -10.74 51.08 -8.60
C ILE A 733 -10.11 51.93 -7.49
N HIS A 734 -8.81 51.79 -7.27
CA HIS A 734 -8.08 52.51 -6.24
C HIS A 734 -7.77 53.95 -6.66
N GLU A 735 -7.28 54.76 -5.71
CA GLU A 735 -7.00 56.19 -5.91
C GLU A 735 -5.98 56.46 -7.02
N ASP A 736 -5.08 55.50 -7.29
CA ASP A 736 -4.07 55.52 -8.35
C ASP A 736 -4.61 55.02 -9.72
N GLY A 737 -5.92 54.73 -9.80
CA GLY A 737 -6.56 54.16 -10.99
C GLY A 737 -6.30 52.68 -11.20
N THR A 738 -5.57 52.00 -10.32
CA THR A 738 -5.35 50.56 -10.41
C THR A 738 -6.55 49.78 -9.88
N MET A 739 -6.81 48.60 -10.44
CA MET A 739 -7.90 47.73 -10.00
C MET A 739 -7.40 46.74 -8.93
N ASN A 740 -8.23 46.43 -7.93
CA ASN A 740 -7.92 45.43 -6.91
C ASN A 740 -7.49 44.07 -7.51
N VAL A 741 -8.14 43.65 -8.61
CA VAL A 741 -7.81 42.40 -9.33
C VAL A 741 -6.38 42.40 -9.91
N LYS A 742 -5.83 43.56 -10.25
CA LYS A 742 -4.43 43.68 -10.73
C LYS A 742 -3.44 43.66 -9.56
N ARG A 743 -3.81 44.24 -8.41
CA ARG A 743 -2.96 44.32 -7.21
C ARG A 743 -2.81 42.98 -6.50
N ILE A 744 -3.79 42.07 -6.65
CA ILE A 744 -3.67 40.71 -6.10
C ILE A 744 -2.74 39.82 -6.92
N LEU A 745 -2.37 40.14 -8.15
CA LEU A 745 -1.42 39.33 -8.91
C LEU A 745 -0.01 39.60 -8.37
N ARG A 746 0.74 38.54 -8.03
CA ARG A 746 2.16 38.73 -7.69
C ARG A 746 2.90 39.11 -8.96
N GLN A 747 3.50 40.30 -8.97
CA GLN A 747 4.50 40.62 -9.98
C GLN A 747 5.63 39.60 -9.80
N GLN A 748 5.86 38.77 -10.82
CA GLN A 748 7.13 38.07 -10.92
C GLN A 748 8.18 39.17 -11.01
N ASP A 749 9.09 39.21 -10.04
CA ASP A 749 10.30 40.01 -10.14
C ASP A 749 10.99 39.54 -11.43
N ALA A 750 10.77 40.29 -12.50
CA ALA A 750 11.58 40.21 -13.68
C ALA A 750 12.95 40.69 -13.22
N GLU A 751 13.84 39.74 -12.91
CA GLU A 751 15.25 40.04 -12.82
C GLU A 751 15.64 40.86 -14.05
N THR A 752 16.19 42.02 -13.72
CA THR A 752 16.67 43.10 -14.57
C THR A 752 17.59 42.65 -15.71
N ASP A 753 17.41 43.33 -16.85
CA ASP A 753 18.36 43.58 -17.94
C ASP A 753 19.00 42.40 -18.70
N GLN A 754 18.32 41.98 -19.78
CA GLN A 754 18.98 41.72 -21.06
C GLN A 754 18.18 42.36 -22.21
N PRO A 755 18.82 43.08 -23.14
CA PRO A 755 18.13 43.65 -24.29
C PRO A 755 17.64 42.53 -25.22
N ALA A 756 16.35 42.60 -25.54
CA ALA A 756 15.66 41.65 -26.41
C ALA A 756 16.34 41.58 -27.80
N GLY A 757 17.06 40.48 -28.04
CA GLY A 757 17.33 40.00 -29.39
C GLY A 757 16.02 39.59 -30.07
N PRO A 758 15.94 39.65 -31.41
CA PRO A 758 14.70 39.39 -32.14
C PRO A 758 14.19 37.99 -31.80
N ALA A 759 13.02 37.95 -31.16
CA ALA A 759 12.37 36.74 -30.69
C ALA A 759 12.19 35.77 -31.85
N ARG A 760 12.78 34.60 -31.70
CA ARG A 760 12.54 33.42 -32.52
C ARG A 760 11.08 33.01 -32.34
N ALA A 761 10.26 33.35 -33.32
CA ALA A 761 8.99 32.70 -33.54
C ALA A 761 9.24 31.19 -33.72
N GLU A 762 8.56 30.41 -32.89
CA GLU A 762 8.29 28.96 -32.93
C GLU A 762 8.36 28.35 -31.51
N ALA A 763 7.60 28.92 -30.57
CA ALA A 763 7.07 28.12 -29.47
C ALA A 763 5.78 27.48 -30.00
N GLY A 764 5.79 26.17 -30.20
CA GLY A 764 4.61 25.40 -30.57
C GLY A 764 3.44 25.79 -29.66
N ASN A 765 2.34 26.17 -30.28
CA ASN A 765 1.16 26.75 -29.64
C ASN A 765 0.37 25.67 -28.87
N ASP A 766 0.96 25.11 -27.82
CA ASP A 766 0.35 24.10 -26.94
C ASP A 766 -0.46 24.78 -25.82
N SER A 767 -1.25 25.79 -26.22
CA SER A 767 -2.12 26.54 -25.32
C SER A 767 -3.25 25.64 -24.81
N PHE A 768 -3.47 25.65 -23.50
CA PHE A 768 -4.52 24.87 -22.84
C PHE A 768 -5.90 25.39 -23.25
N GLN A 769 -6.64 24.64 -24.08
CA GLN A 769 -7.92 25.08 -24.62
C GLN A 769 -9.06 24.87 -23.62
N VAL A 770 -9.82 25.92 -23.29
CA VAL A 770 -10.98 25.87 -22.40
C VAL A 770 -12.24 26.26 -23.16
N GLY A 771 -13.31 25.46 -23.08
CA GLY A 771 -14.60 25.78 -23.67
C GLY A 771 -15.76 25.43 -22.74
N ILE A 772 -16.72 26.34 -22.61
CA ILE A 772 -17.90 26.23 -21.76
C ILE A 772 -19.11 26.65 -22.61
N GLU A 773 -20.04 25.73 -22.89
CA GLU A 773 -21.16 26.02 -23.79
C GLU A 773 -22.16 27.00 -23.14
N ARG A 774 -22.39 26.88 -21.84
CA ARG A 774 -23.28 27.74 -21.05
C ARG A 774 -22.72 27.99 -19.65
N VAL A 775 -22.74 29.24 -19.20
CA VAL A 775 -22.53 29.63 -17.80
C VAL A 775 -23.84 30.21 -17.28
N SER A 776 -24.39 29.64 -16.22
CA SER A 776 -25.58 30.16 -15.53
C SER A 776 -25.17 30.80 -14.20
N ILE A 777 -25.63 32.03 -13.97
CA ILE A 777 -25.37 32.79 -12.75
C ILE A 777 -26.71 33.02 -12.05
N ASP A 778 -26.79 32.67 -10.77
CA ASP A 778 -27.99 32.79 -9.95
C ASP A 778 -27.71 33.60 -8.68
N GLY A 779 -28.35 34.75 -8.55
CA GLY A 779 -28.35 35.54 -7.32
C GLY A 779 -27.00 36.14 -6.91
N ALA A 780 -26.22 36.65 -7.87
CA ALA A 780 -24.93 37.28 -7.62
C ALA A 780 -25.03 38.58 -6.81
N ASP A 781 -24.01 38.82 -5.98
CA ASP A 781 -23.86 39.94 -5.06
C ASP A 781 -22.51 40.64 -5.32
N LEU A 782 -22.53 41.81 -5.94
CA LEU A 782 -21.32 42.50 -6.37
C LEU A 782 -21.25 43.89 -5.75
N GLU A 783 -20.14 44.19 -5.10
CA GLU A 783 -19.82 45.54 -4.65
C GLU A 783 -18.88 46.21 -5.67
N PHE A 784 -19.26 47.38 -6.16
CA PHE A 784 -18.40 48.22 -6.98
C PHE A 784 -18.01 49.47 -6.21
N ALA A 785 -16.73 49.83 -6.21
CA ALA A 785 -16.25 51.08 -5.64
C ALA A 785 -15.21 51.77 -6.54
N ASP A 786 -15.35 53.08 -6.67
CA ASP A 786 -14.39 53.94 -7.37
C ASP A 786 -13.81 54.96 -6.39
N LEU A 787 -12.57 54.69 -5.98
CA LEU A 787 -11.84 55.49 -5.00
C LEU A 787 -11.04 56.62 -5.66
N THR A 788 -11.07 56.78 -6.99
CA THR A 788 -10.46 57.91 -7.71
C THR A 788 -11.24 59.23 -7.52
N LEU A 789 -12.38 59.15 -6.84
CA LEU A 789 -13.30 60.25 -6.59
C LEU A 789 -13.28 60.68 -5.12
N ARG A 790 -13.59 61.96 -4.88
CA ARG A 790 -13.71 62.56 -3.54
C ARG A 790 -15.02 63.34 -3.48
N PRO A 791 -16.00 62.97 -2.61
CA PRO A 791 -16.06 61.76 -1.80
C PRO A 791 -16.03 60.47 -2.64
N GLN A 792 -15.70 59.32 -2.04
CA GLN A 792 -15.57 58.04 -2.75
C GLN A 792 -16.95 57.52 -3.22
N PHE A 793 -16.99 56.85 -4.37
CA PHE A 793 -18.20 56.23 -4.89
C PHE A 793 -18.25 54.74 -4.57
N GLY A 794 -19.44 54.25 -4.21
CA GLY A 794 -19.72 52.84 -4.00
C GLY A 794 -21.18 52.52 -4.31
N THR A 795 -21.42 51.37 -4.94
CA THR A 795 -22.76 50.86 -5.25
C THR A 795 -22.82 49.35 -5.10
N HIS A 796 -24.01 48.84 -4.79
CA HIS A 796 -24.26 47.43 -4.58
C HIS A 796 -25.20 46.87 -5.65
N ILE A 797 -24.75 45.84 -6.36
CA ILE A 797 -25.54 45.11 -7.34
C ILE A 797 -25.93 43.79 -6.70
N ASN A 798 -27.21 43.60 -6.41
CA ASN A 798 -27.73 42.39 -5.79
C ASN A 798 -28.68 41.64 -6.74
N SER A 799 -28.89 40.35 -6.45
CA SER A 799 -29.77 39.46 -7.22
C SER A 799 -29.40 39.34 -8.71
N LEU A 800 -28.14 39.57 -9.09
CA LEU A 800 -27.72 39.52 -10.49
C LEU A 800 -27.77 38.07 -10.99
N SER A 801 -28.60 37.82 -11.99
CA SER A 801 -28.86 36.48 -12.52
C SER A 801 -28.90 36.52 -14.04
N GLY A 802 -28.56 35.41 -14.68
CA GLY A 802 -28.60 35.31 -16.13
C GLY A 802 -27.59 34.31 -16.66
N VAL A 803 -27.29 34.39 -17.96
CA VAL A 803 -26.50 33.38 -18.66
C VAL A 803 -25.48 33.99 -19.61
N ILE A 804 -24.40 33.24 -19.80
CA ILE A 804 -23.37 33.51 -20.80
C ILE A 804 -23.19 32.24 -21.63
N ASN A 805 -23.51 32.29 -22.92
CA ASN A 805 -23.39 31.14 -23.82
C ASN A 805 -22.15 31.29 -24.70
N GLY A 806 -21.43 30.20 -24.98
CA GLY A 806 -20.27 30.20 -25.88
C GLY A 806 -18.98 30.79 -25.28
N LEU A 807 -18.69 30.53 -24.00
CA LEU A 807 -17.47 31.02 -23.35
C LEU A 807 -16.28 30.09 -23.70
N SER A 808 -15.31 30.57 -24.48
CA SER A 808 -14.18 29.75 -24.96
C SER A 808 -12.88 30.55 -25.03
N SER A 809 -11.75 29.89 -24.81
CA SER A 809 -10.41 30.45 -25.01
C SER A 809 -9.98 30.47 -26.49
N ASP A 810 -10.81 29.93 -27.39
CA ASP A 810 -10.61 30.03 -28.83
C ASP A 810 -10.88 31.47 -29.30
N PRO A 811 -9.88 32.16 -29.89
CA PRO A 811 -10.01 33.51 -30.45
C PRO A 811 -11.21 33.72 -31.38
N ALA A 812 -11.65 32.68 -32.09
CA ALA A 812 -12.73 32.78 -33.05
C ALA A 812 -14.13 32.72 -32.41
N THR A 813 -14.23 32.37 -31.12
CA THR A 813 -15.53 32.15 -30.46
C THR A 813 -16.05 33.44 -29.82
N THR A 814 -17.32 33.76 -30.10
CA THR A 814 -18.01 34.91 -29.51
C THR A 814 -19.03 34.43 -28.48
N ALA A 815 -18.90 34.90 -27.24
CA ALA A 815 -19.84 34.61 -26.17
C ALA A 815 -21.06 35.54 -26.25
N GLN A 816 -22.27 35.01 -26.02
CA GLN A 816 -23.52 35.76 -25.91
C GLN A 816 -23.86 35.96 -24.42
N VAL A 817 -24.17 37.18 -24.02
CA VAL A 817 -24.40 37.58 -22.62
C VAL A 817 -25.83 38.08 -22.45
N GLU A 818 -26.54 37.56 -21.43
CA GLU A 818 -27.85 38.05 -21.00
C GLU A 818 -27.91 38.00 -19.47
N LEU A 819 -27.74 39.15 -18.81
CA LEU A 819 -27.75 39.30 -17.36
C LEU A 819 -28.75 40.36 -16.92
N ASP A 820 -29.48 40.09 -15.85
CA ASP A 820 -30.45 40.98 -15.21
C ASP A 820 -30.12 41.08 -13.71
N GLY A 821 -30.10 42.27 -13.13
CA GLY A 821 -29.78 42.48 -11.73
C GLY A 821 -30.46 43.72 -11.14
N LYS A 822 -30.40 43.85 -9.82
CA LYS A 822 -30.92 45.00 -9.08
C LYS A 822 -29.76 45.84 -8.57
N VAL A 823 -29.93 47.16 -8.63
CA VAL A 823 -28.94 48.12 -8.15
C VAL A 823 -29.55 48.83 -6.94
N ASP A 824 -28.92 48.69 -5.78
CA ASP A 824 -29.44 49.13 -4.49
C ASP A 824 -30.89 48.62 -4.22
N GLU A 825 -31.81 49.46 -3.73
CA GLU A 825 -33.18 49.04 -3.35
C GLU A 825 -34.17 48.99 -4.53
N PHE A 826 -34.09 49.95 -5.47
CA PHE A 826 -35.10 50.14 -6.53
C PHE A 826 -34.55 50.28 -7.95
N GLY A 827 -33.22 50.30 -8.13
CA GLY A 827 -32.60 50.36 -9.45
C GLY A 827 -32.56 48.98 -10.12
N SER A 828 -32.52 48.96 -11.44
CA SER A 828 -32.32 47.73 -12.22
C SER A 828 -31.20 47.90 -13.23
N ALA A 829 -30.44 46.83 -13.44
CA ALA A 829 -29.38 46.73 -14.45
C ALA A 829 -29.66 45.54 -15.37
N ARG A 830 -29.50 45.75 -16.68
CA ARG A 830 -29.64 44.71 -17.70
C ARG A 830 -28.46 44.79 -18.66
N ILE A 831 -27.84 43.65 -18.94
CA ILE A 831 -26.68 43.53 -19.83
C ILE A 831 -27.01 42.50 -20.89
N ARG A 832 -26.95 42.90 -22.16
CA ARG A 832 -27.30 42.06 -23.31
C ARG A 832 -26.24 42.25 -24.40
N GLY A 833 -25.87 41.21 -25.11
CA GLY A 833 -25.03 41.35 -26.32
C GLY A 833 -24.01 40.24 -26.47
N SER A 834 -22.89 40.54 -27.09
CA SER A 834 -21.88 39.55 -27.44
C SER A 834 -20.45 40.07 -27.29
N VAL A 835 -19.51 39.22 -26.92
CA VAL A 835 -18.11 39.60 -26.66
C VAL A 835 -17.17 38.43 -26.91
N GLN A 836 -15.94 38.70 -27.37
CA GLN A 836 -14.86 37.72 -27.37
C GLN A 836 -14.09 37.82 -26.04
N PRO A 837 -14.29 36.90 -25.07
CA PRO A 837 -13.87 37.11 -23.67
C PRO A 837 -12.36 37.33 -23.48
N PHE A 838 -11.53 36.63 -24.25
CA PHE A 838 -10.07 36.71 -24.19
C PHE A 838 -9.47 37.64 -25.24
N GLN A 839 -10.31 38.24 -26.08
CA GLN A 839 -9.96 39.22 -27.12
C GLN A 839 -11.02 40.34 -27.16
N ALA A 840 -11.43 40.84 -25.99
CA ALA A 840 -12.55 41.80 -25.90
C ALA A 840 -12.27 43.12 -26.64
N THR A 841 -10.98 43.44 -26.84
CA THR A 841 -10.55 44.59 -27.65
C THR A 841 -10.63 44.33 -29.16
N ASP A 842 -10.79 43.09 -29.62
CA ASP A 842 -11.00 42.75 -31.02
C ASP A 842 -12.49 42.71 -31.37
N PHE A 843 -13.34 42.14 -30.50
CA PHE A 843 -14.80 42.16 -30.68
C PHE A 843 -15.57 42.29 -29.35
N THR A 844 -16.40 43.33 -29.26
CA THR A 844 -17.42 43.53 -28.23
C THR A 844 -18.63 44.22 -28.87
N ASP A 845 -19.85 43.79 -28.56
CA ASP A 845 -21.10 44.46 -28.90
C ASP A 845 -22.06 44.28 -27.72
N LEU A 846 -22.00 45.19 -26.76
CA LEU A 846 -22.73 45.09 -25.49
C LEU A 846 -23.67 46.28 -25.30
N LYS A 847 -24.90 45.97 -24.93
CA LYS A 847 -25.93 46.91 -24.49
C LYS A 847 -26.12 46.80 -22.99
N LEU A 848 -25.94 47.89 -22.27
CA LEU A 848 -26.18 47.99 -20.84
C LEU A 848 -27.31 48.99 -20.62
N ALA A 849 -28.38 48.56 -19.96
CA ALA A 849 -29.51 49.40 -19.60
C ALA A 849 -29.65 49.45 -18.08
N PHE A 850 -29.49 50.64 -17.52
CA PHE A 850 -29.72 50.93 -16.11
C PHE A 850 -30.95 51.80 -15.99
N GLN A 851 -31.85 51.47 -15.07
CA GLN A 851 -33.09 52.22 -14.92
C GLN A 851 -33.33 52.53 -13.44
N ASN A 852 -33.90 53.71 -13.19
CA ASN A 852 -34.29 54.18 -11.86
C ASN A 852 -33.13 54.22 -10.85
N LEU A 853 -31.92 54.61 -11.29
CA LEU A 853 -30.76 54.81 -10.43
C LEU A 853 -30.94 56.07 -9.58
N GLU A 854 -30.61 56.00 -8.29
CA GLU A 854 -30.66 57.14 -7.38
C GLU A 854 -29.48 58.09 -7.63
N MET A 855 -29.76 59.31 -8.07
CA MET A 855 -28.70 60.25 -8.45
C MET A 855 -27.96 60.87 -7.26
N ASN A 856 -28.53 60.86 -6.07
CA ASN A 856 -27.84 61.33 -4.87
C ASN A 856 -26.55 60.52 -4.59
N ARG A 857 -26.53 59.23 -4.94
CA ARG A 857 -25.37 58.33 -4.87
C ARG A 857 -24.27 58.71 -5.86
N LEU A 858 -24.58 59.47 -6.92
CA LEU A 858 -23.65 59.92 -7.94
C LEU A 858 -22.98 61.27 -7.60
N THR A 859 -23.27 61.83 -6.43
CA THR A 859 -22.62 63.05 -5.92
C THR A 859 -21.07 63.05 -6.01
N PRO A 860 -20.35 61.94 -5.75
CA PRO A 860 -18.92 61.82 -6.05
C PRO A 860 -18.50 62.27 -7.47
N TYR A 861 -19.27 61.86 -8.49
CA TYR A 861 -18.99 62.19 -9.88
C TYR A 861 -19.38 63.63 -10.20
N SER A 862 -20.54 64.09 -9.75
CA SER A 862 -20.99 65.48 -9.99
C SER A 862 -20.12 66.50 -9.24
N GLY A 863 -19.63 66.17 -8.05
CA GLY A 863 -18.70 67.01 -7.29
C GLY A 863 -17.37 67.20 -8.03
N LYS A 864 -16.76 66.11 -8.52
CA LYS A 864 -15.48 66.15 -9.25
C LYS A 864 -15.59 66.94 -10.56
N PHE A 865 -16.57 66.64 -11.41
CA PHE A 865 -16.61 67.19 -12.78
C PHE A 865 -17.51 68.42 -12.92
N ALA A 866 -18.55 68.56 -12.09
CA ALA A 866 -19.53 69.65 -12.16
C ALA A 866 -19.44 70.62 -10.94
N GLY A 867 -18.71 70.27 -9.87
CA GLY A 867 -18.52 71.14 -8.70
C GLY A 867 -19.80 71.37 -7.88
N ARG A 868 -20.77 70.45 -7.93
CA ARG A 868 -22.06 70.51 -7.22
C ARG A 868 -22.48 69.15 -6.69
N LYS A 869 -23.13 69.10 -5.52
CA LYS A 869 -23.82 67.90 -5.03
C LYS A 869 -25.16 67.69 -5.72
N ILE A 870 -25.69 66.47 -5.66
CA ILE A 870 -27.04 66.13 -6.10
C ILE A 870 -27.88 65.79 -4.86
N ASP A 871 -28.92 66.57 -4.59
CA ASP A 871 -29.83 66.33 -3.45
C ASP A 871 -30.82 65.20 -3.75
N SER A 872 -31.39 65.20 -4.96
CA SER A 872 -32.37 64.20 -5.40
C SER A 872 -32.44 64.12 -6.93
N GLY A 873 -32.93 62.99 -7.44
CA GLY A 873 -33.20 62.76 -8.86
C GLY A 873 -33.07 61.28 -9.20
N LYS A 874 -33.70 60.85 -10.28
CA LYS A 874 -33.57 59.48 -10.80
C LYS A 874 -32.90 59.51 -12.18
N LEU A 875 -32.00 58.56 -12.44
CA LEU A 875 -31.28 58.43 -13.69
C LEU A 875 -31.58 57.07 -14.34
N SER A 876 -31.87 57.09 -15.64
CA SER A 876 -31.82 55.90 -16.50
C SER A 876 -30.74 56.10 -17.55
N VAL A 877 -29.98 55.04 -17.82
CA VAL A 877 -28.82 55.06 -18.71
C VAL A 877 -28.92 53.89 -19.68
N ASP A 878 -28.94 54.17 -20.97
CA ASP A 878 -28.79 53.15 -22.01
C ASP A 878 -27.43 53.34 -22.68
N LEU A 879 -26.56 52.33 -22.59
CA LEU A 879 -25.21 52.33 -23.13
C LEU A 879 -25.10 51.23 -24.19
N GLU A 880 -24.60 51.55 -25.37
CA GLU A 880 -24.31 50.58 -26.43
C GLU A 880 -22.85 50.73 -26.85
N TYR A 881 -22.02 49.72 -26.55
CA TYR A 881 -20.59 49.73 -26.83
C TYR A 881 -20.23 48.66 -27.85
N LYS A 882 -19.71 49.10 -28.99
CA LYS A 882 -19.22 48.26 -30.09
C LYS A 882 -17.73 48.45 -30.27
N ILE A 883 -16.98 47.37 -30.15
CA ILE A 883 -15.55 47.31 -30.44
C ILE A 883 -15.36 46.34 -31.61
N LYS A 884 -14.70 46.80 -32.67
CA LYS A 884 -14.25 45.96 -33.79
C LYS A 884 -12.82 46.31 -34.13
N GLN A 885 -11.90 45.35 -34.05
CA GLN A 885 -10.48 45.56 -34.35
C GLN A 885 -9.91 46.78 -33.60
N ARG A 886 -10.15 46.82 -32.27
CA ARG A 886 -9.70 47.91 -31.37
C ARG A 886 -10.29 49.29 -31.65
N GLN A 887 -11.26 49.41 -32.57
CA GLN A 887 -12.03 50.63 -32.78
C GLN A 887 -13.30 50.60 -31.93
N LEU A 888 -13.45 51.60 -31.07
CA LEU A 888 -14.59 51.78 -30.20
C LEU A 888 -15.62 52.72 -30.86
N ALA A 889 -16.87 52.29 -30.90
CA ALA A 889 -18.05 53.12 -31.16
C ALA A 889 -19.04 52.89 -30.01
N GLY A 890 -19.34 53.95 -29.28
CA GLY A 890 -20.25 53.94 -28.13
C GLY A 890 -21.39 54.93 -28.31
N GLU A 891 -22.61 54.51 -28.02
CA GLU A 891 -23.78 55.38 -27.89
C GLU A 891 -24.21 55.39 -26.43
N ASN A 892 -24.29 56.57 -25.82
CA ASN A 892 -24.68 56.70 -24.41
C ASN A 892 -25.88 57.62 -24.31
N LYS A 893 -27.00 57.11 -23.84
CA LYS A 893 -28.25 57.85 -23.64
C LYS A 893 -28.53 57.96 -22.14
N PHE A 894 -28.75 59.19 -21.67
CA PHE A 894 -29.04 59.48 -20.27
C PHE A 894 -30.39 60.16 -20.15
N VAL A 895 -31.30 59.57 -19.39
CA VAL A 895 -32.61 60.13 -19.07
C VAL A 895 -32.67 60.43 -17.58
N ILE A 896 -32.69 61.70 -17.23
CA ILE A 896 -32.71 62.19 -15.85
C ILE A 896 -34.10 62.72 -15.53
N ASN A 897 -34.64 62.38 -14.36
CA ASN A 897 -35.97 62.80 -13.91
C ASN A 897 -35.87 63.58 -12.59
N LYS A 898 -36.37 64.82 -12.59
CA LYS A 898 -36.48 65.73 -11.45
C LYS A 898 -35.16 65.92 -10.70
N LEU A 899 -34.12 66.31 -11.42
CA LEU A 899 -32.79 66.57 -10.86
C LEU A 899 -32.80 67.83 -9.99
N LYS A 900 -32.39 67.70 -8.73
CA LYS A 900 -32.17 68.82 -7.82
C LYS A 900 -30.71 68.87 -7.40
N LEU A 901 -30.05 69.98 -7.72
CA LEU A 901 -28.68 70.24 -7.28
C LEU A 901 -28.67 70.77 -5.84
N GLY A 902 -27.63 70.40 -5.10
CA GLY A 902 -27.35 70.86 -3.76
C GLY A 902 -26.22 71.90 -3.70
N GLU A 903 -25.49 71.86 -2.59
CA GLU A 903 -24.39 72.79 -2.31
C GLU A 903 -23.23 72.68 -3.32
N ARG A 904 -22.49 73.78 -3.48
CA ARG A 904 -21.28 73.83 -4.32
C ARG A 904 -20.14 73.07 -3.63
N VAL A 905 -19.37 72.33 -4.42
CA VAL A 905 -18.20 71.57 -3.99
C VAL A 905 -16.98 72.16 -4.68
N GLU A 906 -15.93 72.50 -3.93
CA GLU A 906 -14.65 72.90 -4.49
C GLU A 906 -13.97 71.68 -5.12
N SER A 907 -13.75 71.72 -6.44
CA SER A 907 -13.03 70.70 -7.20
C SER A 907 -12.13 71.38 -8.24
N PRO A 908 -10.83 71.06 -8.29
CA PRO A 908 -9.90 71.63 -9.28
C PRO A 908 -10.20 71.16 -10.71
N ASP A 909 -10.79 69.98 -10.88
CA ASP A 909 -11.17 69.40 -12.17
C ASP A 909 -12.60 69.81 -12.62
N ALA A 910 -13.32 70.57 -11.78
CA ALA A 910 -14.69 70.96 -12.09
C ALA A 910 -14.74 72.06 -13.16
N MET A 911 -15.58 71.83 -14.17
CA MET A 911 -15.79 72.81 -15.23
C MET A 911 -16.65 73.97 -14.72
N SER A 912 -16.24 75.22 -14.95
CA SER A 912 -17.01 76.41 -14.51
C SER A 912 -18.25 76.63 -15.39
N LEU A 913 -19.32 75.88 -15.11
CA LEU A 913 -20.57 75.90 -15.87
C LEU A 913 -21.74 76.48 -15.03
N PRO A 914 -22.65 77.29 -15.62
CA PRO A 914 -23.88 77.73 -14.96
C PRO A 914 -24.93 76.60 -14.95
N LEU A 915 -24.71 75.60 -14.09
CA LEU A 915 -25.46 74.34 -14.09
C LEU A 915 -26.97 74.51 -13.86
N ASP A 916 -27.37 75.44 -12.99
CA ASP A 916 -28.79 75.70 -12.72
C ASP A 916 -29.53 76.18 -13.99
N LEU A 917 -28.86 77.00 -14.82
CA LEU A 917 -29.39 77.43 -16.11
C LEU A 917 -29.40 76.29 -17.14
N ALA A 918 -28.35 75.47 -17.16
CA ALA A 918 -28.27 74.33 -18.06
C ALA A 918 -29.37 73.30 -17.79
N ILE A 919 -29.65 73.00 -16.51
CA ILE A 919 -30.75 72.12 -16.10
C ILE A 919 -32.08 72.72 -16.52
N ALA A 920 -32.35 74.00 -16.20
CA ALA A 920 -33.61 74.65 -16.56
C ALA A 920 -33.86 74.74 -18.08
N LEU A 921 -32.81 74.69 -18.91
CA LEU A 921 -32.91 74.68 -20.37
C LEU A 921 -33.09 73.28 -20.96
N LEU A 922 -32.63 72.25 -20.25
CA LEU A 922 -32.66 70.86 -20.70
C LEU A 922 -33.85 70.09 -20.11
N GLU A 923 -34.41 70.56 -19.00
CA GLU A 923 -35.56 69.99 -18.31
C GLU A 923 -36.86 70.38 -19.04
N ASP A 924 -37.63 69.37 -19.44
CA ASP A 924 -38.94 69.57 -20.08
C ASP A 924 -40.06 69.85 -19.06
N SER A 925 -41.30 69.99 -19.53
CA SER A 925 -42.47 70.28 -18.67
C SER A 925 -42.81 69.17 -17.67
N ASP A 926 -42.32 67.95 -17.87
CA ASP A 926 -42.53 66.81 -16.98
C ASP A 926 -41.35 66.60 -16.01
N GLY A 927 -40.31 67.44 -16.12
CA GLY A 927 -39.10 67.37 -15.30
C GLY A 927 -38.04 66.40 -15.83
N LEU A 928 -38.09 66.05 -17.12
CA LEU A 928 -37.17 65.10 -17.75
C LEU A 928 -36.08 65.82 -18.55
N ILE A 929 -34.85 65.30 -18.47
CA ILE A 929 -33.69 65.71 -19.26
C ILE A 929 -33.24 64.47 -20.06
N ASP A 930 -33.27 64.55 -21.39
CA ASP A 930 -32.82 63.48 -22.29
C ASP A 930 -31.53 63.90 -23.03
N LEU A 931 -30.45 63.15 -22.84
CA LEU A 931 -29.12 63.45 -23.37
C LEU A 931 -28.53 62.27 -24.13
N ASP A 932 -28.27 62.47 -25.42
CA ASP A 932 -27.57 61.52 -26.28
C ASP A 932 -26.10 61.96 -26.50
N LEU A 933 -25.15 61.13 -26.05
CA LEU A 933 -23.72 61.41 -26.06
C LEU A 933 -22.92 60.28 -26.76
N PRO A 934 -22.76 60.33 -28.09
CA PRO A 934 -21.95 59.35 -28.81
C PRO A 934 -20.44 59.55 -28.57
N ILE A 935 -19.69 58.45 -28.50
CA ILE A 935 -18.23 58.41 -28.35
C ILE A 935 -17.64 57.48 -29.41
N SER A 936 -16.50 57.85 -30.00
CA SER A 936 -15.82 57.02 -31.00
C SER A 936 -14.32 57.25 -30.96
N GLY A 937 -13.50 56.21 -31.15
CA GLY A 937 -12.04 56.35 -31.19
C GLY A 937 -11.28 55.02 -31.18
N SER A 938 -9.97 55.09 -31.33
CA SER A 938 -9.07 53.93 -31.18
C SER A 938 -8.76 53.67 -29.70
N LEU A 939 -8.69 52.40 -29.30
CA LEU A 939 -8.23 52.03 -27.95
C LEU A 939 -6.72 52.25 -27.73
N ASP A 940 -5.95 52.42 -28.81
CA ASP A 940 -4.49 52.60 -28.76
C ASP A 940 -4.05 54.06 -28.53
N ASP A 941 -4.90 55.04 -28.84
CA ASP A 941 -4.64 56.47 -28.63
C ASP A 941 -5.94 57.19 -28.20
N PRO A 942 -6.25 57.20 -26.89
CA PRO A 942 -7.52 57.66 -26.37
C PRO A 942 -7.60 59.21 -26.27
N GLN A 943 -7.63 59.93 -27.38
CA GLN A 943 -7.87 61.39 -27.43
C GLN A 943 -9.35 61.75 -27.29
N PHE A 944 -10.01 61.35 -26.19
CA PHE A 944 -11.44 61.63 -25.97
C PHE A 944 -11.65 63.00 -25.28
N SER A 945 -12.02 64.05 -26.02
CA SER A 945 -12.39 65.34 -25.40
C SER A 945 -13.89 65.42 -25.09
N TYR A 946 -14.26 65.22 -23.82
CA TYR A 946 -15.67 65.19 -23.37
C TYR A 946 -16.41 66.52 -23.52
N GLY A 947 -15.73 67.66 -23.35
CA GLY A 947 -16.37 68.99 -23.35
C GLY A 947 -17.02 69.38 -24.69
N LYS A 948 -16.46 68.94 -25.83
CA LYS A 948 -17.01 69.24 -27.17
C LYS A 948 -18.27 68.43 -27.49
N ILE A 949 -18.42 67.24 -26.91
CA ILE A 949 -19.56 66.34 -27.13
C ILE A 949 -20.78 66.84 -26.36
N ILE A 950 -20.58 67.24 -25.10
CA ILE A 950 -21.66 67.75 -24.22
C ILE A 950 -22.27 69.04 -24.78
N TRP A 951 -21.45 70.02 -25.20
CA TRP A 951 -21.96 71.29 -25.76
C TRP A 951 -22.79 71.07 -27.05
N LYS A 952 -22.42 70.07 -27.85
CA LYS A 952 -23.14 69.71 -29.08
C LYS A 952 -24.51 69.08 -28.78
N ALA A 953 -24.63 68.30 -27.70
CA ALA A 953 -25.89 67.72 -27.25
C ALA A 953 -26.90 68.79 -26.77
N VAL A 954 -26.44 69.77 -25.97
CA VAL A 954 -27.29 70.87 -25.45
C VAL A 954 -27.88 71.71 -26.59
N VAL A 955 -27.08 72.06 -27.61
CA VAL A 955 -27.55 72.85 -28.78
C VAL A 955 -28.56 72.07 -29.63
N ASN A 956 -28.40 70.74 -29.76
CA ASN A 956 -29.31 69.89 -30.54
C ASN A 956 -30.70 69.71 -29.88
N VAL A 957 -30.78 69.72 -28.54
CA VAL A 957 -32.06 69.65 -27.82
C VAL A 957 -32.83 70.97 -27.98
N LEU A 958 -32.14 72.12 -27.86
CA LEU A 958 -32.75 73.45 -27.99
C LEU A 958 -33.30 73.76 -29.39
N THR A 959 -32.77 73.11 -30.44
CA THR A 959 -33.22 73.31 -31.83
C THR A 959 -34.45 72.48 -32.21
N LYS A 960 -34.89 71.53 -31.36
CA LYS A 960 -36.02 70.60 -31.65
C LYS A 960 -37.37 70.99 -31.03
N ILE A 961 -37.52 72.16 -30.40
CA ILE A 961 -38.79 72.53 -29.74
C ILE A 961 -39.36 73.83 -30.32
N VAL A 962 -40.37 73.72 -31.19
CA VAL A 962 -41.37 74.77 -31.44
C VAL A 962 -42.72 74.10 -31.77
N THR A 963 -43.67 74.19 -30.83
CA THR A 963 -45.15 73.96 -30.83
C THR A 963 -45.54 73.15 -29.57
N SER A 964 -46.29 73.61 -28.55
CA SER A 964 -47.18 74.75 -28.33
C SER A 964 -47.29 75.01 -26.79
N PRO A 965 -47.29 76.27 -26.29
CA PRO A 965 -46.97 76.60 -24.90
C PRO A 965 -48.15 76.92 -23.93
N PHE A 966 -49.30 76.23 -23.98
CA PHE A 966 -50.38 76.48 -22.98
C PHE A 966 -51.22 75.25 -22.60
N ARG A 967 -50.77 74.48 -21.60
CA ARG A 967 -51.60 73.52 -20.81
C ARG A 967 -51.33 73.55 -19.29
N ALA A 968 -50.60 74.56 -18.82
CA ALA A 968 -50.10 74.64 -17.45
C ALA A 968 -51.10 75.12 -16.38
N LEU A 969 -52.36 75.42 -16.72
CA LEU A 969 -53.35 75.93 -15.74
C LEU A 969 -54.35 74.88 -15.23
N GLY A 970 -54.26 73.61 -15.67
CA GLY A 970 -55.15 72.53 -15.22
C GLY A 970 -54.64 71.64 -14.08
N LYS A 971 -53.34 71.70 -13.71
CA LYS A 971 -52.71 70.76 -12.77
C LYS A 971 -52.77 71.17 -11.28
N LEU A 972 -53.46 72.25 -10.92
CA LEU A 972 -53.67 72.69 -9.52
C LEU A 972 -54.69 71.83 -8.72
N LEU A 973 -55.21 70.72 -9.29
CA LEU A 973 -56.22 69.85 -8.66
C LEU A 973 -55.78 68.41 -8.35
N GLY A 974 -54.48 68.10 -8.43
CA GLY A 974 -53.91 66.91 -7.79
C GLY A 974 -53.74 65.70 -8.70
N ALA A 975 -52.45 65.34 -8.87
CA ALA A 975 -51.86 64.07 -9.30
C ALA A 975 -52.43 63.35 -10.55
N ASP A 976 -51.53 63.05 -11.50
CA ASP A 976 -51.75 62.16 -12.65
C ASP A 976 -52.11 60.73 -12.17
N SER A 977 -53.38 60.53 -11.81
CA SER A 977 -53.94 59.26 -11.31
C SER A 977 -53.96 58.14 -12.36
N GLU A 978 -53.92 58.49 -13.65
CA GLU A 978 -53.90 57.51 -14.75
C GLU A 978 -52.63 56.65 -14.79
N LYS A 979 -51.48 57.14 -14.32
CA LYS A 979 -50.22 56.37 -14.34
C LYS A 979 -50.07 55.42 -13.14
N MET A 980 -50.87 55.56 -12.08
CA MET A 980 -50.75 54.75 -10.85
C MET A 980 -51.64 53.51 -10.84
N GLN A 981 -52.58 53.38 -11.77
CA GLN A 981 -53.53 52.26 -11.84
C GLN A 981 -52.96 51.02 -12.56
N ASP A 982 -51.88 51.15 -13.32
CA ASP A 982 -51.33 50.07 -14.15
C ASP A 982 -49.98 49.58 -13.61
N VAL A 983 -49.71 48.27 -13.63
CA VAL A 983 -48.39 47.70 -13.30
C VAL A 983 -47.84 46.96 -14.52
N GLY A 984 -46.66 47.37 -14.98
CA GLY A 984 -46.04 46.82 -16.18
C GLY A 984 -45.33 45.49 -15.91
N PHE A 985 -45.57 44.50 -16.77
CA PHE A 985 -44.82 43.24 -16.79
C PHE A 985 -44.11 43.04 -18.13
N ASP A 986 -42.91 42.47 -18.09
CA ASP A 986 -42.23 42.03 -19.30
C ASP A 986 -43.06 40.91 -19.98
N PRO A 987 -43.17 40.90 -21.32
CA PRO A 987 -43.91 39.87 -22.06
C PRO A 987 -43.43 38.45 -21.72
N GLY A 988 -44.36 37.53 -21.49
CA GLY A 988 -44.07 36.14 -21.11
C GLY A 988 -43.52 35.93 -19.69
N ARG A 989 -43.31 37.01 -18.91
CA ARG A 989 -42.77 36.94 -17.53
C ARG A 989 -43.79 37.33 -16.48
N ALA A 990 -43.70 36.70 -15.32
CA ALA A 990 -44.54 36.99 -14.14
C ALA A 990 -43.83 37.79 -13.04
N GLU A 991 -42.53 38.05 -13.18
CA GLU A 991 -41.73 38.70 -12.14
C GLU A 991 -41.95 40.22 -12.11
N LEU A 992 -42.10 40.77 -10.90
CA LEU A 992 -42.21 42.22 -10.69
C LEU A 992 -40.86 42.91 -10.79
N ALA A 993 -40.76 43.85 -11.74
CA ALA A 993 -39.62 44.75 -11.86
C ALA A 993 -39.44 45.62 -10.59
N PRO A 994 -38.19 45.99 -10.20
CA PRO A 994 -37.94 46.79 -9.00
C PRO A 994 -38.71 48.11 -8.94
N GLN A 995 -38.88 48.77 -10.08
CA GLN A 995 -39.60 50.04 -10.19
C GLN A 995 -41.10 49.88 -9.87
N GLU A 996 -41.70 48.79 -10.34
CA GLU A 996 -43.10 48.48 -10.05
C GLU A 996 -43.30 48.10 -8.58
N ARG A 997 -42.27 47.56 -7.92
CA ARG A 997 -42.28 47.32 -6.46
C ARG A 997 -42.27 48.63 -5.66
N GLU A 998 -41.50 49.63 -6.07
CA GLU A 998 -41.49 50.99 -5.47
C GLU A 998 -42.88 51.64 -5.59
N LYS A 999 -43.50 51.49 -6.77
CA LYS A 999 -44.87 51.96 -7.03
C LYS A 999 -45.90 51.26 -6.15
N LEU A 1000 -45.87 49.92 -6.08
CA LEU A 1000 -46.77 49.13 -5.23
C LEU A 1000 -46.59 49.45 -3.73
N LYS A 1001 -45.35 49.68 -3.28
CA LYS A 1001 -45.05 50.12 -1.90
C LYS A 1001 -45.70 51.48 -1.60
N THR A 1002 -45.56 52.44 -2.52
CA THR A 1002 -46.20 53.76 -2.40
C THR A 1002 -47.72 53.66 -2.33
N ILE A 1003 -48.32 52.77 -3.14
CA ILE A 1003 -49.76 52.50 -3.13
C ILE A 1003 -50.17 51.85 -1.79
N ALA A 1004 -49.41 50.86 -1.31
CA ALA A 1004 -49.67 50.22 -0.01
C ALA A 1004 -49.61 51.22 1.15
N GLU A 1005 -48.61 52.11 1.17
CA GLU A 1005 -48.49 53.18 2.16
C GLU A 1005 -49.66 54.16 2.11
N ALA A 1006 -50.10 54.55 0.90
CA ALA A 1006 -51.29 55.38 0.71
C ALA A 1006 -52.58 54.67 1.17
N MET A 1007 -52.67 53.36 0.94
CA MET A 1007 -53.79 52.52 1.39
C MET A 1007 -53.81 52.30 2.90
N SER A 1008 -52.65 52.23 3.56
CA SER A 1008 -52.54 52.17 5.02
C SER A 1008 -53.08 53.45 5.68
N LYS A 1009 -52.93 54.61 5.04
CA LYS A 1009 -53.53 55.88 5.48
C LYS A 1009 -55.05 55.97 5.24
N ARG A 1010 -55.65 55.04 4.46
CA ARG A 1010 -57.09 55.04 4.12
C ARG A 1010 -57.72 53.65 4.34
N PRO A 1011 -58.12 53.30 5.57
CA PRO A 1011 -58.52 51.94 5.94
C PRO A 1011 -59.83 51.44 5.28
N SER A 1012 -60.64 52.32 4.70
CA SER A 1012 -61.90 51.96 4.02
C SER A 1012 -61.73 51.43 2.58
N LEU A 1013 -60.53 51.58 1.98
CA LEU A 1013 -60.27 51.19 0.59
C LEU A 1013 -59.77 49.74 0.49
N THR A 1014 -60.21 49.03 -0.54
CA THR A 1014 -59.70 47.71 -0.98
C THR A 1014 -59.05 47.85 -2.35
N LEU A 1015 -58.14 46.94 -2.69
CA LEU A 1015 -57.48 46.90 -4.00
C LEU A 1015 -57.90 45.62 -4.72
N ASN A 1016 -58.47 45.77 -5.91
CA ASN A 1016 -58.81 44.67 -6.79
C ASN A 1016 -57.72 44.56 -7.86
N LEU A 1017 -57.05 43.43 -7.94
CA LEU A 1017 -56.05 43.13 -8.96
C LEU A 1017 -56.74 42.38 -10.10
N VAL A 1018 -56.65 42.91 -11.33
CA VAL A 1018 -57.27 42.31 -12.52
C VAL A 1018 -56.21 41.53 -13.29
N PRO A 1019 -56.19 40.17 -13.27
CA PRO A 1019 -55.20 39.41 -14.02
C PRO A 1019 -55.24 39.76 -15.50
N ALA A 1020 -54.09 40.02 -16.13
CA ALA A 1020 -54.03 40.44 -17.53
C ALA A 1020 -52.93 39.73 -18.33
N PHE A 1021 -53.23 39.44 -19.60
CA PHE A 1021 -52.27 38.95 -20.59
C PHE A 1021 -52.57 39.54 -21.98
N ASP A 1022 -51.53 39.61 -22.82
CA ASP A 1022 -51.64 40.00 -24.24
C ASP A 1022 -51.59 38.74 -25.14
N PRO A 1023 -52.64 38.45 -25.93
CA PRO A 1023 -52.71 37.24 -26.74
C PRO A 1023 -51.71 37.17 -27.90
N VAL A 1024 -51.05 38.27 -28.25
CA VAL A 1024 -50.05 38.35 -29.32
C VAL A 1024 -48.65 38.38 -28.72
N VAL A 1025 -48.38 39.36 -27.85
CA VAL A 1025 -47.02 39.63 -27.37
C VAL A 1025 -46.58 38.60 -26.32
N ASP A 1026 -47.46 38.22 -25.38
CA ASP A 1026 -47.14 37.15 -24.42
C ASP A 1026 -47.04 35.79 -25.12
N LYS A 1027 -47.90 35.53 -26.12
CA LYS A 1027 -47.84 34.29 -26.91
C LYS A 1027 -46.49 34.15 -27.61
N ALA A 1028 -46.05 35.18 -28.33
CA ALA A 1028 -44.77 35.16 -29.03
C ALA A 1028 -43.59 34.96 -28.06
N ALA A 1029 -43.62 35.63 -26.90
CA ALA A 1029 -42.60 35.49 -25.87
C ALA A 1029 -42.57 34.07 -25.25
N LEU A 1030 -43.73 33.47 -24.98
CA LEU A 1030 -43.82 32.10 -24.47
C LEU A 1030 -43.36 31.07 -25.52
N GLN A 1031 -43.70 31.27 -26.81
CA GLN A 1031 -43.21 30.42 -27.90
C GLN A 1031 -41.68 30.46 -28.02
N ASP A 1032 -41.10 31.66 -27.93
CA ASP A 1032 -39.65 31.85 -27.94
C ASP A 1032 -38.97 31.16 -26.75
N LEU A 1033 -39.47 31.39 -25.53
CA LEU A 1033 -38.94 30.74 -24.32
C LEU A 1033 -39.02 29.21 -24.39
N ALA A 1034 -40.16 28.67 -24.83
CA ALA A 1034 -40.34 27.24 -25.01
C ALA A 1034 -39.39 26.67 -26.08
N THR A 1035 -39.27 27.34 -27.23
CA THR A 1035 -38.33 26.92 -28.30
C THR A 1035 -36.90 26.87 -27.80
N ARG A 1036 -36.46 27.88 -27.04
CA ARG A 1036 -35.11 27.92 -26.48
C ARG A 1036 -34.88 26.79 -25.47
N ARG A 1037 -35.88 26.48 -24.64
CA ARG A 1037 -35.84 25.33 -23.72
C ARG A 1037 -35.72 24.00 -24.48
N ASP A 1038 -36.52 23.81 -25.52
CA ASP A 1038 -36.49 22.61 -26.36
C ASP A 1038 -35.10 22.40 -27.00
N VAL A 1039 -34.50 23.47 -27.55
CA VAL A 1039 -33.17 23.43 -28.17
C VAL A 1039 -32.10 23.05 -27.16
N LEU A 1040 -32.14 23.61 -25.95
CA LEU A 1040 -31.17 23.28 -24.89
C LEU A 1040 -31.32 21.83 -24.41
N GLU A 1041 -32.54 21.34 -24.26
CA GLU A 1041 -32.80 19.94 -23.88
C GLU A 1041 -32.26 18.97 -24.96
N GLU A 1042 -32.45 19.29 -26.24
CA GLU A 1042 -31.90 18.53 -27.37
C GLU A 1042 -30.36 18.60 -27.45
N MET A 1043 -29.75 19.69 -26.96
CA MET A 1043 -28.29 19.81 -26.77
C MET A 1043 -27.77 19.02 -25.56
N GLY A 1044 -28.67 18.48 -24.71
CA GLY A 1044 -28.33 17.75 -23.50
C GLY A 1044 -28.12 18.63 -22.26
N ILE A 1045 -28.61 19.86 -22.28
CA ILE A 1045 -28.59 20.82 -21.16
C ILE A 1045 -29.96 20.81 -20.48
N ARG A 1046 -30.03 20.50 -19.18
CA ARG A 1046 -31.30 20.42 -18.43
C ARG A 1046 -31.46 21.62 -17.51
N LEU A 1047 -32.50 22.41 -17.76
CA LEU A 1047 -32.83 23.59 -16.98
C LEU A 1047 -33.68 23.23 -15.75
N GLN A 1048 -33.53 23.99 -14.66
CA GLN A 1048 -34.50 23.94 -13.55
C GLN A 1048 -35.78 24.71 -13.89
N ALA A 1049 -36.88 24.44 -13.16
CA ALA A 1049 -38.22 24.98 -13.47
C ALA A 1049 -38.25 26.51 -13.64
N ASP A 1050 -37.48 27.23 -12.82
CA ASP A 1050 -37.46 28.69 -12.76
C ASP A 1050 -36.27 29.31 -13.53
N GLU A 1051 -35.41 28.48 -14.13
CA GLU A 1051 -34.21 28.93 -14.83
C GLU A 1051 -34.53 29.42 -16.25
N GLN A 1052 -33.95 30.56 -16.62
CA GLN A 1052 -34.14 31.16 -17.94
C GLN A 1052 -33.26 30.48 -19.00
N PRO A 1053 -33.81 30.10 -20.17
CA PRO A 1053 -33.04 29.43 -21.21
C PRO A 1053 -31.99 30.36 -21.87
N GLY A 1054 -32.17 31.69 -21.84
CA GLY A 1054 -31.28 32.64 -22.50
C GLY A 1054 -31.24 32.50 -24.04
N PRO A 1055 -30.35 33.20 -24.74
CA PRO A 1055 -30.30 33.22 -26.20
C PRO A 1055 -29.63 31.95 -26.75
N VAL A 1056 -30.13 31.40 -27.86
CA VAL A 1056 -29.48 30.25 -28.51
C VAL A 1056 -28.23 30.71 -29.25
N ASP A 1057 -27.08 30.09 -28.95
CA ASP A 1057 -25.85 30.34 -29.69
C ASP A 1057 -25.86 29.61 -31.04
N LEU A 1058 -26.27 30.32 -32.08
CA LEU A 1058 -26.33 29.79 -33.45
C LEU A 1058 -24.95 29.65 -34.11
N THR A 1059 -23.85 30.06 -33.46
CA THR A 1059 -22.49 29.78 -33.95
C THR A 1059 -22.04 28.37 -33.57
N ASN A 1060 -22.67 27.77 -32.56
CA ASN A 1060 -22.38 26.42 -32.08
C ASN A 1060 -22.98 25.34 -33.02
N PRO A 1061 -22.16 24.43 -33.58
CA PRO A 1061 -22.64 23.33 -34.42
C PRO A 1061 -23.71 22.44 -33.76
N LYS A 1062 -23.64 22.24 -32.43
CA LYS A 1062 -24.64 21.44 -31.69
C LYS A 1062 -25.99 22.13 -31.66
N ALA A 1063 -26.02 23.44 -31.45
CA ALA A 1063 -27.26 24.23 -31.45
C ALA A 1063 -27.89 24.24 -32.85
N GLN A 1064 -27.07 24.43 -33.89
CA GLN A 1064 -27.48 24.31 -35.29
C GLN A 1064 -28.12 22.94 -35.59
N SER A 1065 -27.44 21.87 -35.18
CA SER A 1065 -27.93 20.50 -35.34
C SER A 1065 -29.22 20.23 -34.55
N ALA A 1066 -29.32 20.73 -33.32
CA ALA A 1066 -30.50 20.62 -32.47
C ALA A 1066 -31.73 21.31 -33.11
N VAL A 1067 -31.55 22.53 -33.61
CA VAL A 1067 -32.59 23.27 -34.34
C VAL A 1067 -33.07 22.48 -35.56
N GLU A 1068 -32.16 21.90 -36.35
CA GLU A 1068 -32.55 21.08 -37.51
C GLU A 1068 -33.30 19.81 -37.13
N ARG A 1069 -32.86 19.10 -36.09
CA ARG A 1069 -33.51 17.87 -35.64
C ARG A 1069 -34.90 18.14 -35.09
N LEU A 1070 -35.07 19.18 -34.28
CA LEU A 1070 -36.36 19.59 -33.73
C LEU A 1070 -37.31 20.07 -34.84
N LEU A 1071 -36.80 20.82 -35.81
CA LEU A 1071 -37.62 21.27 -36.93
C LEU A 1071 -38.09 20.08 -37.78
N LYS A 1072 -37.20 19.13 -38.09
CA LYS A 1072 -37.54 17.89 -38.82
C LYS A 1072 -38.53 17.02 -38.06
N SER A 1073 -38.37 16.87 -36.74
CA SER A 1073 -39.27 16.05 -35.91
C SER A 1073 -40.67 16.65 -35.82
N ARG A 1074 -40.79 17.97 -35.71
CA ARG A 1074 -42.08 18.68 -35.61
C ARG A 1074 -42.80 18.88 -36.95
N THR A 1075 -42.07 18.91 -38.07
CA THR A 1075 -42.64 19.08 -39.42
C THR A 1075 -42.95 17.77 -40.15
N GLY A 1076 -42.76 16.60 -39.50
CA GLY A 1076 -43.24 15.32 -40.01
C GLY A 1076 -42.39 14.66 -41.11
N GLY A 1077 -41.11 15.04 -41.25
CA GLY A 1077 -40.19 14.45 -42.22
C GLY A 1077 -39.68 13.07 -41.81
N GLY A 1078 -40.45 12.02 -42.07
CA GLY A 1078 -40.05 10.62 -41.82
C GLY A 1078 -38.97 10.12 -42.79
N GLY A 1079 -37.93 9.48 -42.24
CA GLY A 1079 -36.92 8.74 -43.03
C GLY A 1079 -35.66 8.37 -42.24
N SER A 1080 -35.52 7.09 -41.92
CA SER A 1080 -34.41 6.41 -41.24
C SER A 1080 -32.99 6.88 -41.63
N LEU A 1081 -32.12 7.13 -40.64
CA LEU A 1081 -30.78 6.53 -40.52
C LEU A 1081 -30.20 6.77 -39.12
N ARG A 1082 -29.91 5.67 -38.42
CA ARG A 1082 -29.30 5.63 -37.09
C ARG A 1082 -27.80 5.91 -37.17
N ALA A 1083 -27.31 6.67 -36.20
CA ALA A 1083 -25.96 6.65 -35.62
C ALA A 1083 -24.73 6.93 -36.50
N VAL A 1084 -24.81 6.99 -37.84
CA VAL A 1084 -23.61 7.16 -38.69
C VAL A 1084 -23.41 8.61 -39.18
N ASP A 1085 -24.46 9.40 -39.39
CA ASP A 1085 -24.33 10.82 -39.79
C ASP A 1085 -24.01 11.76 -38.62
N ALA A 1086 -24.39 11.39 -37.39
CA ALA A 1086 -24.11 12.15 -36.16
C ALA A 1086 -22.61 12.35 -35.88
N VAL A 1087 -21.74 11.53 -36.48
CA VAL A 1087 -20.28 11.64 -36.35
C VAL A 1087 -19.69 12.61 -37.37
N LYS A 1088 -20.32 12.81 -38.54
CA LYS A 1088 -19.82 13.72 -39.58
C LYS A 1088 -20.07 15.20 -39.24
N ASP A 1089 -21.21 15.51 -38.64
CA ASP A 1089 -21.55 16.89 -38.28
C ASP A 1089 -20.76 17.41 -37.06
N TYR A 1090 -20.21 16.51 -36.24
CA TYR A 1090 -19.33 16.87 -35.11
C TYR A 1090 -17.99 17.54 -35.55
N PHE A 1091 -17.60 17.39 -36.82
CA PHE A 1091 -16.35 17.93 -37.38
C PHE A 1091 -16.57 19.06 -38.39
N ARG A 1092 -17.81 19.50 -38.63
CA ARG A 1092 -18.07 20.70 -39.44
C ARG A 1092 -17.69 21.94 -38.64
N LYS A 1093 -16.69 22.68 -39.11
CA LYS A 1093 -16.44 24.05 -38.63
C LYS A 1093 -17.59 24.94 -39.10
N SER A 1094 -18.32 25.55 -38.17
CA SER A 1094 -19.30 26.59 -38.48
C SER A 1094 -18.63 27.72 -39.26
N ARG A 1095 -19.24 28.15 -40.37
CA ARG A 1095 -18.82 29.38 -41.06
C ARG A 1095 -19.76 30.51 -40.64
N PRO A 1096 -19.26 31.75 -40.46
CA PRO A 1096 -20.11 32.91 -40.19
C PRO A 1096 -21.22 33.11 -41.24
N GLU A 1097 -20.99 32.64 -42.45
CA GLU A 1097 -21.91 32.66 -43.59
C GLU A 1097 -23.21 31.85 -43.35
N ASP A 1098 -23.18 30.86 -42.46
CA ASP A 1098 -24.31 29.96 -42.19
C ASP A 1098 -25.34 30.59 -41.22
N LEU A 1099 -24.98 31.65 -40.50
CA LEU A 1099 -25.77 32.25 -39.42
C LEU A 1099 -27.18 32.72 -39.87
N PRO A 1100 -27.36 33.39 -41.03
CA PRO A 1100 -28.68 33.81 -41.50
C PRO A 1100 -29.63 32.62 -41.75
N VAL A 1101 -29.09 31.52 -42.29
CA VAL A 1101 -29.86 30.30 -42.60
C VAL A 1101 -30.41 29.67 -41.32
N TYR A 1102 -29.57 29.54 -40.29
CA TYR A 1102 -30.00 28.97 -39.00
C TYR A 1102 -30.91 29.90 -38.21
N THR A 1103 -30.78 31.22 -38.40
CA THR A 1103 -31.72 32.19 -37.83
C THR A 1103 -33.12 31.99 -38.40
N GLU A 1104 -33.24 31.81 -39.71
CA GLU A 1104 -34.52 31.52 -40.37
C GLU A 1104 -35.11 30.16 -39.92
N LYS A 1105 -34.28 29.12 -39.76
CA LYS A 1105 -34.73 27.82 -39.24
C LYS A 1105 -35.22 27.88 -37.79
N LEU A 1106 -34.55 28.66 -36.94
CA LEU A 1106 -34.99 28.86 -35.55
C LEU A 1106 -36.36 29.56 -35.51
N GLU A 1107 -36.58 30.54 -36.38
CA GLU A 1107 -37.87 31.22 -36.55
C GLU A 1107 -38.98 30.26 -37.01
N GLN A 1108 -38.69 29.39 -37.99
CA GLN A 1108 -39.62 28.34 -38.42
C GLN A 1108 -39.93 27.36 -37.28
N LEU A 1109 -38.93 26.97 -36.49
CA LEU A 1109 -39.13 26.11 -35.32
C LEU A 1109 -40.03 26.77 -34.27
N ARG A 1110 -39.83 28.06 -34.00
CA ARG A 1110 -40.68 28.83 -33.07
C ARG A 1110 -42.14 28.83 -33.48
N ALA A 1111 -42.42 28.93 -34.78
CA ALA A 1111 -43.78 28.89 -35.31
C ALA A 1111 -44.49 27.54 -35.09
N THR A 1112 -43.75 26.45 -34.84
CA THR A 1112 -44.33 25.11 -34.56
C THR A 1112 -44.78 24.93 -33.10
N VAL A 1113 -44.38 25.82 -32.18
CA VAL A 1113 -44.75 25.72 -30.76
C VAL A 1113 -46.20 26.19 -30.56
N ALA A 1114 -47.07 25.31 -30.07
CA ALA A 1114 -48.43 25.65 -29.69
C ALA A 1114 -48.46 26.17 -28.25
N VAL A 1115 -48.85 27.43 -28.06
CA VAL A 1115 -49.18 28.02 -26.75
C VAL A 1115 -50.70 28.18 -26.66
N SER A 1116 -51.28 27.60 -25.63
CA SER A 1116 -52.72 27.59 -25.36
C SER A 1116 -53.20 28.85 -24.64
N ASP A 1117 -54.49 29.19 -24.78
CA ASP A 1117 -55.11 30.28 -24.00
C ASP A 1117 -55.07 29.99 -22.48
N GLU A 1118 -54.93 28.73 -22.07
CA GLU A 1118 -54.83 28.35 -20.66
C GLU A 1118 -53.48 28.70 -20.05
N GLU A 1119 -52.38 28.48 -20.77
CA GLU A 1119 -51.03 28.90 -20.34
C GLU A 1119 -50.94 30.43 -20.20
N LEU A 1120 -51.61 31.18 -21.08
CA LEU A 1120 -51.70 32.64 -20.98
C LEU A 1120 -52.51 33.10 -19.75
N ARG A 1121 -53.60 32.38 -19.40
CA ARG A 1121 -54.34 32.64 -18.15
C ARG A 1121 -53.49 32.32 -16.91
N GLN A 1122 -52.73 31.23 -16.94
CA GLN A 1122 -51.80 30.88 -15.85
C GLN A 1122 -50.70 31.94 -15.68
N LEU A 1123 -50.18 32.51 -16.77
CA LEU A 1123 -49.25 33.64 -16.72
C LEU A 1123 -49.89 34.87 -16.03
N ALA A 1124 -51.11 35.22 -16.42
CA ALA A 1124 -51.85 36.32 -15.79
C ALA A 1124 -52.13 36.09 -14.29
N GLN A 1125 -52.50 34.86 -13.91
CA GLN A 1125 -52.67 34.48 -12.51
C GLN A 1125 -51.35 34.56 -11.73
N SER A 1126 -50.24 34.10 -12.32
CA SER A 1126 -48.90 34.17 -11.72
C SER A 1126 -48.47 35.62 -11.46
N ARG A 1127 -48.65 36.51 -12.45
CA ARG A 1127 -48.40 37.96 -12.29
C ARG A 1127 -49.17 38.56 -11.12
N THR A 1128 -50.46 38.24 -11.05
CA THR A 1128 -51.37 38.77 -10.03
C THR A 1128 -51.06 38.22 -8.64
N THR A 1129 -50.67 36.96 -8.55
CA THR A 1129 -50.22 36.32 -7.31
C THR A 1129 -48.95 37.01 -6.79
N GLY A 1130 -47.97 37.26 -7.67
CA GLY A 1130 -46.76 37.99 -7.32
C GLY A 1130 -47.02 39.41 -6.79
N MET A 1131 -47.99 40.13 -7.38
CA MET A 1131 -48.44 41.43 -6.88
C MET A 1131 -49.09 41.35 -5.50
N ARG A 1132 -50.01 40.40 -5.33
CA ARG A 1132 -50.68 40.18 -4.04
C ARG A 1132 -49.67 39.86 -2.95
N ASP A 1133 -48.76 38.93 -3.22
CA ASP A 1133 -47.75 38.49 -2.26
C ASP A 1133 -46.83 39.64 -1.87
N TYR A 1134 -46.40 40.47 -2.83
CA TYR A 1134 -45.59 41.66 -2.52
C TYR A 1134 -46.35 42.70 -1.67
N LEU A 1135 -47.62 42.96 -1.98
CA LEU A 1135 -48.46 43.91 -1.23
C LEU A 1135 -48.72 43.43 0.20
N VAL A 1136 -49.01 42.15 0.38
CA VAL A 1136 -49.36 41.57 1.69
C VAL A 1136 -48.11 41.27 2.52
N ASN A 1137 -47.17 40.51 1.97
CA ASN A 1137 -46.04 39.96 2.72
C ASN A 1137 -44.89 40.97 2.82
N SER A 1138 -44.60 41.73 1.77
CA SER A 1138 -43.46 42.67 1.76
C SER A 1138 -43.85 44.10 2.14
N SER A 1139 -45.05 44.56 1.79
CA SER A 1139 -45.51 45.93 2.06
C SER A 1139 -46.45 46.05 3.27
N GLY A 1140 -46.82 44.93 3.91
CA GLY A 1140 -47.60 44.90 5.15
C GLY A 1140 -49.10 45.24 5.00
N LEU A 1141 -49.65 45.17 3.79
CA LEU A 1141 -51.08 45.41 3.56
C LEU A 1141 -51.90 44.19 4.01
N ASP A 1142 -52.98 44.40 4.77
CA ASP A 1142 -53.86 43.30 5.23
C ASP A 1142 -54.41 42.48 4.04
N ALA A 1143 -54.24 41.15 4.08
CA ALA A 1143 -54.65 40.22 3.01
C ALA A 1143 -56.14 40.30 2.65
N SER A 1144 -57.00 40.70 3.61
CA SER A 1144 -58.44 40.90 3.38
C SER A 1144 -58.76 42.14 2.53
N ARG A 1145 -57.77 43.02 2.30
CA ARG A 1145 -57.91 44.24 1.51
C ARG A 1145 -57.49 44.08 0.05
N VAL A 1146 -56.95 42.92 -0.33
CA VAL A 1146 -56.52 42.62 -1.70
C VAL A 1146 -57.37 41.48 -2.26
N ALA A 1147 -58.19 41.79 -3.27
CA ALA A 1147 -58.99 40.81 -3.99
C ALA A 1147 -58.47 40.63 -5.42
N VAL A 1148 -58.65 39.44 -5.99
CA VAL A 1148 -58.26 39.11 -7.36
C VAL A 1148 -59.54 38.84 -8.15
N THR A 1149 -59.68 39.47 -9.32
CA THR A 1149 -60.85 39.30 -10.21
C THR A 1149 -60.56 38.31 -11.34
N GLU A 1150 -61.48 38.17 -12.30
CA GLU A 1150 -61.27 37.31 -13.48
C GLU A 1150 -60.28 37.90 -14.48
N ALA A 1151 -59.59 37.03 -15.22
CA ALA A 1151 -58.55 37.42 -16.16
C ALA A 1151 -59.10 38.15 -17.40
N ALA A 1152 -58.48 39.29 -17.76
CA ALA A 1152 -58.81 40.11 -18.91
C ALA A 1152 -57.75 40.02 -20.02
N LYS A 1153 -58.17 40.09 -21.29
CA LYS A 1153 -57.27 40.24 -22.45
C LYS A 1153 -56.95 41.72 -22.63
N VAL A 1154 -55.66 42.08 -22.68
CA VAL A 1154 -55.19 43.47 -22.85
C VAL A 1154 -54.30 43.59 -24.08
N LYS A 1155 -54.07 44.82 -24.54
CA LYS A 1155 -53.14 45.15 -25.63
C LYS A 1155 -51.93 45.87 -25.03
N GLY A 1156 -50.76 45.24 -25.06
CA GLY A 1156 -49.49 45.80 -24.63
C GLY A 1156 -48.92 46.80 -25.64
N ASP A 1157 -47.94 47.58 -25.21
CA ASP A 1157 -47.26 48.58 -26.05
C ASP A 1157 -46.04 48.01 -26.82
N GLY A 1158 -45.87 46.69 -26.77
CA GLY A 1158 -44.75 45.96 -27.37
C GLY A 1158 -43.52 45.84 -26.47
N LYS A 1159 -43.44 46.58 -25.36
CA LYS A 1159 -42.38 46.49 -24.35
C LYS A 1159 -42.89 45.95 -23.03
N GLN A 1160 -44.11 46.28 -22.63
CA GLN A 1160 -44.74 45.85 -21.39
C GLN A 1160 -46.21 45.45 -21.60
N VAL A 1161 -46.67 44.56 -20.73
CA VAL A 1161 -48.07 44.17 -20.57
C VAL A 1161 -48.57 44.74 -19.26
N ASN A 1162 -49.50 45.69 -19.33
CA ASN A 1162 -49.99 46.43 -18.17
C ASN A 1162 -51.15 45.70 -17.49
N LEU A 1163 -51.02 45.49 -16.19
CA LEU A 1163 -52.02 44.87 -15.33
C LEU A 1163 -52.71 45.95 -14.50
N ARG A 1164 -54.04 46.04 -14.60
CA ARG A 1164 -54.80 47.13 -13.98
C ARG A 1164 -55.15 46.80 -12.52
N MET A 1165 -55.06 47.81 -11.68
CA MET A 1165 -55.48 47.81 -10.29
C MET A 1165 -56.68 48.73 -10.13
N GLU A 1166 -57.75 48.23 -9.53
CA GLU A 1166 -58.98 48.98 -9.28
C GLU A 1166 -59.18 49.19 -7.78
N LEU A 1167 -59.61 50.39 -7.39
CA LEU A 1167 -59.93 50.71 -6.00
C LEU A 1167 -61.38 50.33 -5.70
N GLY A 1168 -61.57 49.51 -4.68
CA GLY A 1168 -62.88 49.17 -4.09
C GLY A 1168 -63.06 49.79 -2.71
N VAL A 1169 -64.27 49.63 -2.15
CA VAL A 1169 -64.62 50.06 -0.79
C VAL A 1169 -65.09 48.85 0.01
N ARG A 1170 -64.60 48.71 1.25
CA ARG A 1170 -64.96 47.60 2.15
C ARG A 1170 -66.48 47.61 2.43
N PRO A 1171 -67.23 46.53 2.16
CA PRO A 1171 -68.65 46.49 2.49
C PRO A 1171 -68.84 46.39 4.01
N GLY A 1172 -69.42 47.44 4.61
CA GLY A 1172 -69.96 47.40 5.98
C GLY A 1172 -69.00 47.79 7.11
N ALA A 1173 -68.81 49.10 7.32
CA ALA A 1173 -68.46 49.65 8.64
C ALA A 1173 -69.58 50.61 9.07
N LYS A 1174 -70.72 50.06 9.50
CA LYS A 1174 -71.71 50.81 10.27
C LYS A 1174 -71.30 50.72 11.74
N THR A 1175 -71.22 51.88 12.38
CA THR A 1175 -71.13 52.09 13.82
C THR A 1175 -72.17 51.25 14.55
N ALA A 1176 -71.72 50.42 15.51
CA ALA A 1176 -72.58 49.76 16.47
C ALA A 1176 -72.05 50.04 17.89
N VAL A 1177 -72.88 50.79 18.63
CA VAL A 1177 -72.82 51.03 20.08
C VAL A 1177 -73.05 49.71 20.82
N PRO A 1178 -72.38 49.44 21.96
CA PRO A 1178 -72.47 48.15 22.64
C PRO A 1178 -73.75 48.03 23.48
N PRO A 1179 -74.36 46.83 23.62
CA PRO A 1179 -75.17 46.51 24.77
C PRO A 1179 -74.34 45.82 25.85
N ALA A 1180 -74.68 46.15 27.09
CA ALA A 1180 -74.16 45.56 28.31
C ALA A 1180 -74.59 44.10 28.46
N ASP A 1181 -73.75 43.29 29.14
CA ASP A 1181 -74.14 41.99 29.69
C ASP A 1181 -73.59 41.87 31.13
N PRO A 1182 -74.33 41.27 32.08
CA PRO A 1182 -74.03 41.36 33.51
C PRO A 1182 -73.10 40.24 34.03
N ALA A 1183 -72.38 40.58 35.11
CA ALA A 1183 -71.72 39.73 36.12
C ALA A 1183 -72.31 38.30 36.30
N GLN A 1184 -71.58 37.20 36.53
CA GLN A 1184 -70.53 36.82 37.51
C GLN A 1184 -70.31 35.26 37.39
N PRO A 1185 -69.55 34.51 38.23
CA PRO A 1185 -68.22 34.68 38.85
C PRO A 1185 -67.27 33.44 38.65
N LEU A 1186 -66.00 33.58 39.07
CA LEU A 1186 -64.93 32.55 39.17
C LEU A 1186 -65.13 31.54 40.33
N PRO A 1187 -64.44 30.37 40.32
CA PRO A 1187 -64.00 29.68 41.53
C PRO A 1187 -62.45 29.62 41.69
N PRO A 1188 -61.92 29.54 42.93
CA PRO A 1188 -60.47 29.62 43.24
C PRO A 1188 -59.90 28.29 43.82
N PRO A 1189 -58.67 28.27 44.38
CA PRO A 1189 -57.43 28.93 43.97
C PRO A 1189 -56.45 27.98 43.25
#